data_AF-A0AAE0SYS5-F1
#
_entry.id   AF-A0AAE0SYS5-F1
#
_cell.length_a   1.000
_cell.length_b   1.000
_cell.length_c   1.000
_cell.angle_alpha   90.00
_cell.angle_beta   90.00
_cell.angle_gamma   90.00
#
_symmetry.space_group_name_H-M   'P 1'
#
loop_
_entity.id
_entity.type
_entity.pdbx_description
1 polymer ?
#
loop_
_entity_poly.entity_id
_entity_poly.type
_entity_poly.pdbx_seq_one_letter_code
_entity_poly.pdbx_strand_id
1 'polypeptide(L)'
;MTARIKYSPGNVDINGIYAIEKYARIAVDKFYPEASRPKTGGPGGGVGGGGGTPPIYNRNQIPPPAPPKFLKRDIFAEENFQDVEDYILNAPPKLLVGNFKDLVGYLTKNKNPQDVRNKTFGDWDDLKIVRAIFLWITSVDVYNLKVDGVPPTHSPLEYFTKIQMNMGNHAHLISGLCQMAGIPCVIISGMNKSAAYDIGTKCDRKSMGAQWNAVYVRDDWRFMDAFWASACVVGRKSGEWTLVDSDGNMTQEEEETSEGTTQHRINEFYFFPDPDKLVWTHLPDEPQWQLLETPITQTQYEEHVYIRERFHILSMKFTPNSHEKCLLDAAEGEIQIEFSLPINKSEFYRFKYMLYQSRSGKGDDVNTDVFLDRFVLFEHTANLLRFALRFPIAGKFKMDIFGMDLRDSEIFDLACTYLITCKNPMKNCLPLPDVPPIGWGPGANAAEAGLKPKTHDGAIIVSKDGNVEIRLAAEKNIQLHNMLKHALIDDATLSNYAVTRLENGEAIVNIRLPQGGEYALKLYADDIDSTGVAPNVLNYLIRTEGKDIHNNPFPNLAMGNLGKNPNADKLGIKALSHKGSEITAKNGKVTVEFQADKGVELVCELHSSNPEAMKKMSLKKTEKNGKWIFELDMPEEGEYSLNVFGNDKGSSGRMYNVHTYLVKSDGRPLTDGETFDEENNYNANVPIETVQTADQEVLIPIPPGFKNVAVELHRRNANDPPDPDQVQIIDQEGMRCILAKLPEYGEYMMNLYDRDENGRVRNIAKYQINRKPSSELYEDNTKMLMTNIGAATTHEDEEEEQFTLEPDENESEEAKSLRLQEEQMRATRRQIQKAIEMKDPEMLQRYIAAYEKLNPDPDDELLQKARNMLGVLEAKEALTVASGKRDLDELKRAITAAKAVNQDHQLDLQIALAQRLKEQLEKIEKLRHAVLNLDSKTIAELKTYQNPPDGVHQTMMATFILLGNSSKEVKQWKFCQALMGKTGRESMMRRISKFDPKDCSVDVAHKSKSMIENFSMGQIRDVSAGAATFYGWSLGMIEEVESTGGSGKPPTSHKAPSGKKSKKK
;
A
#
# COMPACT_ATOMS: atom_id res chain seq x y z
N MET A 1 17.46 40.76 12.17
CA MET A 1 16.67 41.98 12.45
C MET A 1 15.35 41.84 11.71
N THR A 2 14.40 41.17 12.35
CA THR A 2 13.09 40.80 11.81
C THR A 2 12.08 41.41 12.77
N ALA A 3 11.42 42.50 12.35
CA ALA A 3 10.42 43.15 13.16
C ALA A 3 9.14 42.32 13.15
N ARG A 4 8.90 41.59 14.24
CA ARG A 4 7.57 41.09 14.64
C ARG A 4 6.62 42.28 14.79
N ILE A 5 5.55 42.34 14.00
CA ILE A 5 4.41 43.20 14.30
C ILE A 5 3.38 42.31 15.01
N LYS A 6 3.15 42.61 16.29
CA LYS A 6 2.12 42.00 17.13
C LYS A 6 0.73 42.47 16.69
N TYR A 7 -0.21 41.54 16.59
CA TYR A 7 -1.64 41.81 16.45
C TYR A 7 -2.18 42.39 17.76
N SER A 8 -3.02 43.43 17.67
CA SER A 8 -3.91 43.89 18.75
C SER A 8 -5.35 43.72 18.28
N PRO A 9 -6.26 43.09 19.05
CA PRO A 9 -7.69 43.09 18.76
C PRO A 9 -8.24 44.48 19.07
N GLY A 10 -8.61 45.25 18.06
CA GLY A 10 -9.20 46.56 18.32
C GLY A 10 -9.80 47.14 17.05
N ASN A 11 -11.13 47.17 17.04
CA ASN A 11 -12.00 47.84 16.07
C ASN A 11 -11.90 47.38 14.62
N VAL A 12 -12.89 46.59 14.22
CA VAL A 12 -13.38 46.57 12.83
C VAL A 12 -13.75 48.02 12.51
N ASP A 13 -12.89 48.70 11.76
CA ASP A 13 -13.16 50.05 11.31
C ASP A 13 -14.28 50.01 10.26
N ILE A 14 -15.39 50.66 10.60
CA ILE A 14 -16.65 50.76 9.86
C ILE A 14 -16.47 51.60 8.56
N ASN A 15 -15.24 52.03 8.26
CA ASN A 15 -14.90 52.87 7.12
C ASN A 15 -14.65 52.12 5.79
N GLY A 16 -14.50 50.79 5.80
CA GLY A 16 -14.38 49.99 4.56
C GLY A 16 -15.70 49.91 3.77
N ILE A 17 -16.83 49.86 4.47
CA ILE A 17 -18.19 49.87 3.89
C ILE A 17 -18.50 51.21 3.24
N TYR A 18 -18.01 52.30 3.85
CA TYR A 18 -18.14 53.63 3.28
C TYR A 18 -17.39 53.74 1.96
N ALA A 19 -16.33 53.00 1.65
CA ALA A 19 -15.64 53.17 0.37
C ALA A 19 -16.51 52.72 -0.81
N ILE A 20 -17.20 51.58 -0.75
CA ILE A 20 -18.03 51.08 -1.86
C ILE A 20 -19.36 51.86 -1.97
N GLU A 21 -20.03 52.18 -0.85
CA GLU A 21 -21.21 53.05 -0.85
C GLU A 21 -20.87 54.51 -1.23
N LYS A 22 -19.68 55.01 -0.87
CA LYS A 22 -19.16 56.34 -1.27
C LYS A 22 -18.61 56.31 -2.69
N TYR A 23 -18.13 55.20 -3.25
CA TYR A 23 -17.76 55.11 -4.67
C TYR A 23 -19.00 55.00 -5.56
N ALA A 24 -20.05 54.30 -5.12
CA ALA A 24 -21.36 54.34 -5.75
C ALA A 24 -21.96 55.77 -5.71
N ARG A 25 -21.80 56.51 -4.60
CA ARG A 25 -22.21 57.93 -4.49
C ARG A 25 -21.32 58.92 -5.26
N ILE A 26 -19.99 58.79 -5.21
CA ILE A 26 -19.03 59.66 -5.92
C ILE A 26 -19.14 59.48 -7.44
N ALA A 27 -19.43 58.28 -7.93
CA ALA A 27 -19.72 58.06 -9.35
C ALA A 27 -21.05 58.68 -9.79
N VAL A 28 -21.97 58.97 -8.87
CA VAL A 28 -23.23 59.68 -9.13
C VAL A 28 -23.05 61.19 -9.05
N ASP A 29 -22.35 61.70 -8.04
CA ASP A 29 -22.15 63.13 -7.79
C ASP A 29 -21.17 63.80 -8.77
N LYS A 30 -20.20 63.05 -9.33
CA LYS A 30 -19.19 63.60 -10.25
C LYS A 30 -19.69 63.72 -11.71
N PHE A 31 -20.82 63.09 -12.04
CA PHE A 31 -21.38 63.05 -13.39
C PHE A 31 -22.68 63.86 -13.58
N TYR A 32 -23.22 64.49 -12.51
CA TYR A 32 -24.36 65.41 -12.59
C TYR A 32 -24.30 66.51 -11.49
N PRO A 33 -24.06 67.79 -11.81
CA PRO A 33 -24.17 68.90 -10.86
C PRO A 33 -25.64 69.31 -10.67
N GLU A 34 -26.01 69.65 -9.43
CA GLU A 34 -27.36 70.07 -8.99
C GLU A 34 -28.02 71.14 -9.89
N ALA A 35 -29.30 70.94 -10.23
CA ALA A 35 -30.21 72.02 -10.60
C ALA A 35 -31.13 72.35 -9.41
N SER A 36 -31.32 73.64 -9.17
CA SER A 36 -31.73 74.27 -7.92
C SER A 36 -33.24 74.19 -7.60
N ARG A 37 -33.55 74.30 -6.30
CA ARG A 37 -34.85 74.45 -5.59
C ARG A 37 -36.04 75.05 -6.40
N PRO A 38 -37.28 74.60 -6.17
CA PRO A 38 -38.46 75.16 -6.83
C PRO A 38 -38.98 76.45 -6.16
N LYS A 39 -39.38 77.44 -6.98
CA LYS A 39 -40.40 78.45 -6.65
C LYS A 39 -41.67 78.17 -7.46
N THR A 40 -42.79 78.41 -6.78
CA THR A 40 -44.22 78.35 -7.13
C THR A 40 -44.66 78.68 -8.57
N GLY A 41 -45.64 77.92 -9.10
CA GLY A 41 -46.78 78.45 -9.89
C GLY A 41 -47.08 77.84 -11.28
N GLY A 42 -48.28 77.23 -11.43
CA GLY A 42 -49.14 77.29 -12.64
C GLY A 42 -48.93 76.27 -13.79
N PRO A 43 -49.99 75.83 -14.51
CA PRO A 43 -49.98 74.61 -15.34
C PRO A 43 -49.84 74.89 -16.85
N GLY A 44 -49.14 74.00 -17.56
CA GLY A 44 -49.05 74.01 -19.04
C GLY A 44 -48.31 72.78 -19.55
N GLY A 45 -48.88 72.09 -20.54
CA GLY A 45 -48.47 70.76 -20.98
C GLY A 45 -47.23 70.71 -21.88
N GLY A 46 -46.82 69.49 -22.25
CA GLY A 46 -45.88 69.25 -23.36
C GLY A 46 -44.74 68.27 -23.10
N VAL A 47 -45.01 67.01 -23.43
CA VAL A 47 -44.14 65.88 -23.80
C VAL A 47 -42.63 66.14 -24.04
N GLY A 48 -41.79 65.28 -23.45
CA GLY A 48 -40.76 64.55 -24.20
C GLY A 48 -39.29 64.77 -23.81
N GLY A 49 -38.65 63.73 -23.25
CA GLY A 49 -37.18 63.61 -23.22
C GLY A 49 -36.55 63.20 -21.88
N GLY A 50 -37.01 62.11 -21.27
CA GLY A 50 -36.37 61.55 -20.08
C GLY A 50 -35.31 60.50 -20.46
N GLY A 51 -34.04 60.88 -20.41
CA GLY A 51 -32.93 59.93 -20.38
C GLY A 51 -33.02 59.09 -19.11
N GLY A 52 -33.30 57.80 -19.28
CA GLY A 52 -33.45 56.86 -18.17
C GLY A 52 -32.10 56.58 -17.50
N THR A 53 -31.96 57.06 -16.27
CA THR A 53 -31.02 56.52 -15.28
C THR A 53 -31.26 55.02 -15.08
N PRO A 54 -30.21 54.20 -14.88
CA PRO A 54 -30.38 52.78 -14.55
C PRO A 54 -31.18 52.62 -13.25
N PRO A 55 -32.00 51.56 -13.11
CA PRO A 55 -32.85 51.39 -11.94
C PRO A 55 -31.99 51.18 -10.69
N ILE A 56 -32.04 52.15 -9.77
CA ILE A 56 -31.52 51.99 -8.41
C ILE A 56 -32.55 51.17 -7.64
N TYR A 57 -32.18 49.96 -7.22
CA TYR A 57 -33.00 49.15 -6.34
C TYR A 57 -33.27 49.89 -5.02
N ASN A 58 -34.54 50.02 -4.67
CA ASN A 58 -34.97 50.62 -3.42
C ASN A 58 -34.85 49.54 -2.32
N ARG A 59 -34.13 49.80 -1.21
CA ARG A 59 -33.92 48.83 -0.10
C ARG A 59 -35.24 48.23 0.44
N ASN A 60 -36.38 48.85 0.19
CA ASN A 60 -37.72 48.39 0.59
C ASN A 60 -38.32 47.29 -0.32
N GLN A 61 -37.58 46.76 -1.32
CA GLN A 61 -38.06 45.75 -2.29
C GLN A 61 -37.35 44.38 -2.21
N ILE A 62 -36.46 44.16 -1.22
CA ILE A 62 -35.76 42.88 -1.08
C ILE A 62 -36.72 41.85 -0.44
N PRO A 63 -36.96 40.68 -1.07
CA PRO A 63 -37.80 39.63 -0.48
C PRO A 63 -37.27 39.17 0.89
N PRO A 64 -38.13 38.82 1.86
CA PRO A 64 -37.65 38.29 3.13
C PRO A 64 -36.89 36.96 2.93
N PRO A 65 -35.92 36.64 3.79
CA PRO A 65 -35.26 35.35 3.75
C PRO A 65 -36.27 34.22 4.03
N ALA A 66 -36.25 33.20 3.19
CA ALA A 66 -37.11 32.03 3.30
C ALA A 66 -36.38 30.82 2.69
N PRO A 67 -36.64 29.59 3.18
CA PRO A 67 -36.13 28.38 2.56
C PRO A 67 -36.48 28.32 1.06
N PRO A 68 -35.53 27.93 0.20
CA PRO A 68 -35.77 27.82 -1.23
C PRO A 68 -36.79 26.71 -1.52
N LYS A 69 -37.70 26.93 -2.47
CA LYS A 69 -38.74 25.96 -2.85
C LYS A 69 -38.19 24.79 -3.69
N PHE A 70 -37.15 25.06 -4.48
CA PHE A 70 -36.51 24.07 -5.34
C PHE A 70 -35.09 23.78 -4.89
N LEU A 71 -34.53 22.63 -5.22
CA LEU A 71 -33.10 22.33 -5.00
C LEU A 71 -32.25 22.87 -6.16
N LYS A 72 -30.93 22.98 -5.97
CA LYS A 72 -29.97 23.37 -7.02
C LYS A 72 -30.20 22.59 -8.31
N ARG A 73 -30.29 21.27 -8.20
CA ARG A 73 -30.46 20.34 -9.33
C ARG A 73 -31.73 20.57 -10.15
N ASP A 74 -32.75 21.18 -9.55
CA ASP A 74 -34.05 21.40 -10.20
C ASP A 74 -34.02 22.65 -11.09
N ILE A 75 -33.08 23.58 -10.83
CA ILE A 75 -32.98 24.87 -11.53
C ILE A 75 -31.68 25.04 -12.32
N PHE A 76 -30.63 24.30 -11.98
CA PHE A 76 -29.29 24.42 -12.56
C PHE A 76 -28.72 23.03 -12.89
N ALA A 77 -28.29 22.88 -14.14
CA ALA A 77 -27.48 21.76 -14.62
C ALA A 77 -26.41 22.35 -15.53
N GLU A 78 -25.13 22.08 -15.25
CA GLU A 78 -23.97 22.72 -15.88
C GLU A 78 -23.99 22.63 -17.41
N GLU A 79 -24.38 21.47 -17.94
CA GLU A 79 -24.54 21.19 -19.37
C GLU A 79 -25.42 22.22 -20.12
N ASN A 80 -26.39 22.84 -19.41
CA ASN A 80 -27.31 23.83 -19.98
C ASN A 80 -26.73 25.25 -20.03
N PHE A 81 -25.52 25.46 -19.51
CA PHE A 81 -24.85 26.76 -19.40
C PHE A 81 -23.52 26.81 -20.15
N GLN A 82 -23.20 25.82 -20.99
CA GLN A 82 -21.98 25.81 -21.80
C GLN A 82 -21.87 27.08 -22.67
N ASP A 83 -22.99 27.60 -23.19
CA ASP A 83 -23.01 28.84 -23.96
C ASP A 83 -22.59 30.07 -23.13
N VAL A 84 -22.89 30.06 -21.84
CA VAL A 84 -22.48 31.09 -20.89
C VAL A 84 -20.99 30.94 -20.56
N GLU A 85 -20.56 29.72 -20.26
CA GLU A 85 -19.15 29.42 -19.94
C GLU A 85 -18.22 29.79 -21.09
N ASP A 86 -18.50 29.33 -22.30
CA ASP A 86 -17.71 29.64 -23.49
C ASP A 86 -17.63 31.16 -23.71
N TYR A 87 -18.74 31.87 -23.50
CA TYR A 87 -18.78 33.32 -23.67
C TYR A 87 -17.96 34.06 -22.59
N ILE A 88 -17.99 33.59 -21.34
CA ILE A 88 -17.30 34.23 -20.21
C ILE A 88 -15.82 33.90 -20.18
N LEU A 89 -15.42 32.67 -20.47
CA LEU A 89 -14.00 32.28 -20.56
C LEU A 89 -13.28 32.98 -21.72
N ASN A 90 -14.02 33.41 -22.75
CA ASN A 90 -13.51 34.24 -23.84
C ASN A 90 -13.65 35.76 -23.59
N ALA A 91 -13.90 36.18 -22.34
CA ALA A 91 -14.03 37.59 -21.99
C ALA A 91 -12.78 38.40 -22.41
N PRO A 92 -12.95 39.53 -23.13
CA PRO A 92 -11.83 40.36 -23.56
C PRO A 92 -10.99 40.86 -22.36
N PRO A 93 -9.65 40.74 -22.38
CA PRO A 93 -8.79 41.18 -21.28
C PRO A 93 -8.95 42.66 -20.90
N LYS A 94 -9.38 43.50 -21.86
CA LYS A 94 -9.72 44.92 -21.63
C LYS A 94 -10.80 45.13 -20.55
N LEU A 95 -11.64 44.13 -20.27
CA LEU A 95 -12.67 44.22 -19.24
C LEU A 95 -12.07 44.23 -17.83
N LEU A 96 -10.92 43.57 -17.63
CA LEU A 96 -10.22 43.54 -16.35
C LEU A 96 -9.63 44.91 -16.00
N VAL A 97 -9.12 45.63 -17.00
CA VAL A 97 -8.52 46.99 -16.85
C VAL A 97 -9.50 48.13 -17.13
N GLY A 98 -10.72 47.82 -17.58
CA GLY A 98 -11.77 48.77 -17.92
C GLY A 98 -12.57 49.26 -16.70
N ASN A 99 -13.80 49.73 -16.92
CA ASN A 99 -14.69 50.13 -15.84
C ASN A 99 -15.79 49.06 -15.59
N PHE A 100 -16.38 49.08 -14.40
CA PHE A 100 -17.43 48.12 -14.02
C PHE A 100 -18.70 48.19 -14.87
N LYS A 101 -19.01 49.33 -15.50
CA LYS A 101 -20.20 49.47 -16.35
C LYS A 101 -20.05 48.65 -17.64
N ASP A 102 -18.89 48.71 -18.28
CA ASP A 102 -18.60 47.93 -19.48
C ASP A 102 -18.54 46.43 -19.16
N LEU A 103 -17.98 46.06 -18.00
CA LEU A 103 -17.98 44.69 -17.51
C LEU A 103 -19.41 44.18 -17.31
N VAL A 104 -20.26 44.90 -16.57
CA VAL A 104 -21.65 44.48 -16.33
C VAL A 104 -22.44 44.43 -17.64
N GLY A 105 -22.22 45.37 -18.56
CA GLY A 105 -22.78 45.29 -19.91
C GLY A 105 -22.39 43.99 -20.63
N TYR A 106 -21.13 43.56 -20.52
CA TYR A 106 -20.67 42.28 -21.06
C TYR A 106 -21.33 41.07 -20.36
N LEU A 107 -21.31 41.03 -19.02
CA LEU A 107 -21.85 39.93 -18.20
C LEU A 107 -23.38 39.78 -18.31
N THR A 108 -24.07 40.83 -18.75
CA THR A 108 -25.53 40.83 -18.98
C THR A 108 -25.90 40.72 -20.46
N LYS A 109 -24.91 40.56 -21.35
CA LYS A 109 -25.09 40.57 -22.81
C LYS A 109 -25.87 41.80 -23.31
N ASN A 110 -25.64 42.95 -22.66
CA ASN A 110 -26.32 44.23 -22.87
C ASN A 110 -27.86 44.16 -22.78
N LYS A 111 -28.40 43.45 -21.78
CA LYS A 111 -29.83 43.48 -21.45
C LYS A 111 -30.26 44.93 -21.19
N ASN A 112 -30.85 45.58 -22.20
CA ASN A 112 -31.20 46.99 -22.14
C ASN A 112 -32.55 47.14 -21.41
N PRO A 113 -32.65 47.89 -20.29
CA PRO A 113 -33.87 47.93 -19.45
C PRO A 113 -35.14 48.46 -20.15
N GLN A 114 -35.02 49.09 -21.31
CA GLN A 114 -36.16 49.68 -22.05
C GLN A 114 -36.75 48.78 -23.14
N ASP A 115 -36.15 47.61 -23.43
CA ASP A 115 -36.44 46.85 -24.66
C ASP A 115 -37.33 45.61 -24.44
N VAL A 116 -38.35 45.72 -23.58
CA VAL A 116 -39.35 44.65 -23.32
C VAL A 116 -40.23 44.33 -24.55
N ARG A 117 -40.01 45.00 -25.70
CA ARG A 117 -40.87 44.86 -26.90
C ARG A 117 -40.22 44.27 -28.14
N ASN A 118 -38.90 44.10 -28.22
CA ASN A 118 -38.23 43.48 -29.36
C ASN A 118 -37.44 42.22 -28.97
N LYS A 119 -37.97 41.07 -29.35
CA LYS A 119 -37.53 39.70 -29.06
C LYS A 119 -36.24 39.28 -29.79
N THR A 120 -35.21 40.13 -29.91
CA THR A 120 -34.02 39.74 -30.70
C THR A 120 -32.66 40.29 -30.28
N PHE A 121 -32.50 40.82 -29.07
CA PHE A 121 -31.16 41.05 -28.49
C PHE A 121 -31.14 40.76 -26.98
N GLY A 122 -30.50 39.63 -26.61
CA GLY A 122 -30.13 39.24 -25.24
C GLY A 122 -30.98 38.13 -24.58
N ASP A 123 -30.78 36.86 -24.97
CA ASP A 123 -31.55 35.69 -24.46
C ASP A 123 -31.24 35.25 -23.01
N TRP A 124 -30.53 36.06 -22.21
CA TRP A 124 -30.10 35.65 -20.87
C TRP A 124 -31.12 36.07 -19.79
N ASP A 125 -31.67 35.08 -19.10
CA ASP A 125 -32.44 35.26 -17.88
C ASP A 125 -31.52 35.60 -16.70
N ASP A 126 -32.11 35.95 -15.55
CA ASP A 126 -31.33 36.35 -14.37
C ASP A 126 -30.42 35.21 -13.87
N LEU A 127 -30.82 33.94 -14.09
CA LEU A 127 -30.01 32.78 -13.76
C LEU A 127 -28.72 32.71 -14.59
N LYS A 128 -28.80 32.89 -15.91
CA LYS A 128 -27.62 32.98 -16.79
C LYS A 128 -26.71 34.15 -16.43
N ILE A 129 -27.28 35.30 -16.05
CA ILE A 129 -26.50 36.47 -15.63
C ILE A 129 -25.78 36.18 -14.31
N VAL A 130 -26.43 35.60 -13.31
CA VAL A 130 -25.78 35.21 -12.06
C VAL A 130 -24.66 34.20 -12.28
N ARG A 131 -24.89 33.19 -13.13
CA ARG A 131 -23.86 32.22 -13.53
C ARG A 131 -22.66 32.91 -14.17
N ALA A 132 -22.92 33.85 -15.08
CA ALA A 132 -21.87 34.61 -15.75
C ALA A 132 -21.04 35.47 -14.78
N ILE A 133 -21.69 36.14 -13.83
CA ILE A 133 -21.01 36.92 -12.78
C ILE A 133 -20.12 36.00 -11.93
N PHE A 134 -20.67 34.89 -11.46
CA PHE A 134 -19.95 33.93 -10.64
C PHE A 134 -18.71 33.39 -11.36
N LEU A 135 -18.88 32.85 -12.58
CA LEU A 135 -17.79 32.31 -13.39
C LEU A 135 -16.71 33.33 -13.70
N TRP A 136 -17.10 34.56 -14.05
CA TRP A 136 -16.12 35.59 -14.37
C TRP A 136 -15.23 35.91 -13.16
N ILE A 137 -15.83 36.03 -11.97
CA ILE A 137 -15.07 36.26 -10.73
C ILE A 137 -14.19 35.05 -10.39
N THR A 138 -14.75 33.84 -10.43
CA THR A 138 -14.03 32.62 -10.01
C THR A 138 -13.00 32.14 -11.02
N SER A 139 -13.03 32.62 -12.26
CA SER A 139 -12.00 32.33 -13.28
C SER A 139 -10.69 33.09 -13.06
N VAL A 140 -10.67 34.10 -12.19
CA VAL A 140 -9.48 34.88 -11.89
C VAL A 140 -8.77 34.28 -10.69
N ASP A 141 -7.55 33.76 -10.92
CA ASP A 141 -6.65 33.35 -9.85
C ASP A 141 -6.06 34.58 -9.14
N VAL A 142 -6.80 35.10 -8.16
CA VAL A 142 -6.43 36.32 -7.42
C VAL A 142 -5.10 36.18 -6.70
N TYR A 143 -4.74 34.98 -6.24
CA TYR A 143 -3.55 34.76 -5.43
C TYR A 143 -2.28 34.67 -6.28
N ASN A 144 -2.38 34.17 -7.51
CA ASN A 144 -1.29 34.18 -8.48
C ASN A 144 -1.34 35.34 -9.49
N LEU A 145 -2.30 36.26 -9.34
CA LEU A 145 -2.46 37.42 -10.21
C LEU A 145 -1.22 38.32 -10.13
N LYS A 146 -0.55 38.50 -11.28
CA LYS A 146 0.60 39.41 -11.42
C LYS A 146 0.12 40.70 -12.08
N VAL A 147 0.35 41.82 -11.39
CA VAL A 147 -0.03 43.14 -11.87
C VAL A 147 1.22 43.94 -12.22
N ASP A 148 1.39 44.24 -13.51
CA ASP A 148 2.48 45.09 -14.00
C ASP A 148 2.11 46.57 -13.84
N GLY A 149 2.67 47.22 -12.82
CA GLY A 149 2.44 48.64 -12.54
C GLY A 149 1.22 48.92 -11.66
N VAL A 150 0.79 50.18 -11.62
CA VAL A 150 -0.37 50.59 -10.80
C VAL A 150 -1.65 50.28 -11.57
N PRO A 151 -2.58 49.49 -11.01
CA PRO A 151 -3.82 49.15 -11.71
C PRO A 151 -4.68 50.41 -11.96
N PRO A 152 -5.43 50.49 -13.07
CA PRO A 152 -6.28 51.64 -13.37
C PRO A 152 -7.32 51.88 -12.27
N THR A 153 -7.53 53.13 -11.88
CA THR A 153 -8.50 53.49 -10.84
C THR A 153 -9.92 53.13 -11.27
N HIS A 154 -10.69 52.56 -10.35
CA HIS A 154 -12.05 52.05 -10.55
C HIS A 154 -12.18 50.88 -11.55
N SER A 155 -11.08 50.13 -11.76
CA SER A 155 -11.10 48.92 -12.58
C SER A 155 -11.34 47.66 -11.75
N PRO A 156 -11.85 46.57 -12.37
CA PRO A 156 -11.91 45.28 -11.71
C PRO A 156 -10.53 44.76 -11.29
N LEU A 157 -9.47 45.05 -12.05
CA LEU A 157 -8.08 44.72 -11.70
C LEU A 157 -7.68 45.35 -10.36
N GLU A 158 -7.97 46.64 -10.15
CA GLU A 158 -7.71 47.32 -8.88
C GLU A 158 -8.45 46.63 -7.73
N TYR A 159 -9.68 46.15 -7.98
CA TYR A 159 -10.47 45.45 -6.97
C TYR A 159 -9.87 44.08 -6.62
N PHE A 160 -9.45 43.28 -7.60
CA PHE A 160 -8.76 42.01 -7.33
C PHE A 160 -7.44 42.23 -6.57
N THR A 161 -6.68 43.29 -6.88
CA THR A 161 -5.51 43.66 -6.08
C THR A 161 -5.89 44.03 -4.64
N LYS A 162 -7.03 44.69 -4.42
CA LYS A 162 -7.54 44.95 -3.05
C LYS A 162 -7.89 43.66 -2.31
N ILE A 163 -8.46 42.66 -2.98
CA ILE A 163 -8.71 41.34 -2.40
C ILE A 163 -7.38 40.69 -1.99
N GLN A 164 -6.39 40.69 -2.87
CA GLN A 164 -5.05 40.15 -2.61
C GLN A 164 -4.37 40.82 -1.41
N MET A 165 -4.61 42.14 -1.22
CA MET A 165 -4.06 42.93 -0.11
C MET A 165 -4.97 42.94 1.15
N ASN A 166 -5.99 42.08 1.21
CA ASN A 166 -6.94 41.98 2.32
C ASN A 166 -7.69 43.30 2.64
N MET A 167 -7.89 44.15 1.62
CA MET A 167 -8.64 45.41 1.66
C MET A 167 -10.01 45.31 0.97
N GLY A 168 -10.39 44.12 0.52
CA GLY A 168 -11.67 43.80 -0.11
C GLY A 168 -11.90 42.29 -0.08
N ASN A 169 -13.08 41.83 -0.50
CA ASN A 169 -13.37 40.40 -0.61
C ASN A 169 -14.33 40.10 -1.77
N HIS A 170 -14.43 38.81 -2.13
CA HIS A 170 -15.27 38.33 -3.22
C HIS A 170 -16.76 38.64 -3.00
N ALA A 171 -17.25 38.57 -1.76
CA ALA A 171 -18.67 38.76 -1.46
C ALA A 171 -19.16 40.18 -1.78
N HIS A 172 -18.32 41.19 -1.56
CA HIS A 172 -18.61 42.56 -1.95
C HIS A 172 -18.57 42.77 -3.47
N LEU A 173 -17.65 42.09 -4.18
CA LEU A 173 -17.57 42.14 -5.64
C LEU A 173 -18.82 41.52 -6.29
N ILE A 174 -19.23 40.34 -5.85
CA ILE A 174 -20.49 39.69 -6.27
C ILE A 174 -21.67 40.64 -6.05
N SER A 175 -21.81 41.16 -4.83
CA SER A 175 -22.93 42.04 -4.47
C SER A 175 -22.98 43.30 -5.35
N GLY A 176 -21.83 43.94 -5.59
CA GLY A 176 -21.74 45.11 -6.46
C GLY A 176 -22.13 44.81 -7.91
N LEU A 177 -21.65 43.70 -8.47
CA LEU A 177 -21.97 43.29 -9.85
C LEU A 177 -23.46 42.90 -9.98
N CYS A 178 -24.01 42.15 -9.03
CA CYS A 178 -25.43 41.82 -9.00
C CYS A 178 -26.31 43.08 -8.90
N GLN A 179 -25.95 44.02 -8.01
CA GLN A 179 -26.69 45.28 -7.86
C GLN A 179 -26.67 46.10 -9.15
N MET A 180 -25.53 46.18 -9.84
CA MET A 180 -25.41 46.85 -11.14
C MET A 180 -26.18 46.13 -12.26
N ALA A 181 -26.30 44.81 -12.18
CA ALA A 181 -27.10 43.98 -13.10
C ALA A 181 -28.61 43.99 -12.78
N GLY A 182 -29.01 44.63 -11.67
CA GLY A 182 -30.41 44.66 -11.24
C GLY A 182 -30.89 43.33 -10.64
N ILE A 183 -30.01 42.57 -9.99
CA ILE A 183 -30.33 41.29 -9.35
C ILE A 183 -30.26 41.48 -7.83
N PRO A 184 -31.33 41.16 -7.06
CA PRO A 184 -31.28 41.27 -5.61
C PRO A 184 -30.22 40.34 -5.03
N CYS A 185 -29.30 40.92 -4.25
CA CYS A 185 -28.19 40.23 -3.62
C CYS A 185 -27.98 40.77 -2.20
N VAL A 186 -27.72 39.87 -1.25
CA VAL A 186 -27.41 40.18 0.13
C VAL A 186 -26.04 39.60 0.47
N ILE A 187 -25.22 40.35 1.20
CA ILE A 187 -23.99 39.86 1.81
C ILE A 187 -24.37 39.28 3.17
N ILE A 188 -24.11 37.99 3.36
CA ILE A 188 -24.32 37.29 4.62
C ILE A 188 -23.01 37.36 5.39
N SER A 189 -23.08 37.82 6.64
CA SER A 189 -21.98 37.76 7.59
C SER A 189 -22.18 36.57 8.52
N GLY A 190 -21.10 35.86 8.81
CA GLY A 190 -21.14 34.66 9.65
C GLY A 190 -19.76 34.09 9.93
N MET A 191 -19.75 32.79 10.21
CA MET A 191 -18.54 32.00 10.43
C MET A 191 -18.46 30.87 9.41
N ASN A 192 -17.25 30.52 9.00
CA ASN A 192 -17.01 29.28 8.26
C ASN A 192 -15.96 28.39 8.93
N LYS A 193 -16.07 27.06 8.73
CA LYS A 193 -15.04 26.09 9.17
C LYS A 193 -13.93 25.99 8.12
N SER A 194 -13.27 27.13 7.85
CA SER A 194 -12.10 27.20 6.96
C SER A 194 -10.86 26.60 7.63
N ALA A 195 -9.69 26.71 6.98
CA ALA A 195 -8.43 26.25 7.55
C ALA A 195 -8.16 26.81 8.96
N ALA A 196 -8.69 27.97 9.31
CA ALA A 196 -8.50 28.60 10.62
C ALA A 196 -9.27 27.92 11.78
N TYR A 197 -10.16 26.96 11.49
CA TYR A 197 -10.93 26.26 12.51
C TYR A 197 -10.26 24.96 12.94
N ASP A 198 -10.00 24.83 14.24
CA ASP A 198 -9.54 23.59 14.85
C ASP A 198 -10.75 22.72 15.19
N ILE A 199 -10.84 21.54 14.58
CA ILE A 199 -12.01 20.65 14.70
C ILE A 199 -12.26 20.28 16.17
N GLY A 200 -13.53 20.26 16.58
CA GLY A 200 -13.93 19.92 17.96
C GLY A 200 -13.71 21.04 18.97
N THR A 201 -13.21 22.21 18.54
CA THR A 201 -13.11 23.41 19.39
C THR A 201 -14.34 24.31 19.24
N LYS A 202 -14.53 25.21 20.20
CA LYS A 202 -15.62 26.21 20.16
C LYS A 202 -15.39 27.20 19.04
N CYS A 203 -16.47 27.66 18.40
CA CYS A 203 -16.36 28.67 17.37
C CYS A 203 -15.92 30.02 17.96
N ASP A 204 -14.96 30.65 17.31
CA ASP A 204 -14.55 32.02 17.60
C ASP A 204 -14.90 32.91 16.40
N ARG A 205 -15.90 33.77 16.58
CA ARG A 205 -16.40 34.68 15.54
C ARG A 205 -15.31 35.60 14.99
N LYS A 206 -14.28 35.90 15.77
CA LYS A 206 -13.20 36.82 15.38
C LYS A 206 -12.21 36.18 14.42
N SER A 207 -11.83 34.92 14.65
CA SER A 207 -10.90 34.17 13.79
C SER A 207 -11.59 33.49 12.61
N MET A 208 -12.83 33.01 12.79
CA MET A 208 -13.60 32.29 11.78
C MET A 208 -14.49 33.18 10.91
N GLY A 209 -14.42 34.49 11.12
CA GLY A 209 -15.33 35.44 10.49
C GLY A 209 -15.23 35.44 8.96
N ALA A 210 -16.36 35.27 8.30
CA ALA A 210 -16.44 35.19 6.85
C ALA A 210 -17.70 35.89 6.30
N GLN A 211 -17.69 36.09 4.99
CA GLN A 211 -18.80 36.66 4.24
C GLN A 211 -19.01 35.93 2.92
N TRP A 212 -20.26 35.65 2.61
CA TRP A 212 -20.71 35.06 1.34
C TRP A 212 -22.00 35.76 0.89
N ASN A 213 -22.62 35.29 -0.19
CA ASN A 213 -23.80 35.94 -0.75
C ASN A 213 -25.03 35.04 -0.73
N ALA A 214 -26.21 35.67 -0.67
CA ALA A 214 -27.45 35.11 -1.17
C ALA A 214 -27.98 36.00 -2.29
N VAL A 215 -28.38 35.39 -3.40
CA VAL A 215 -28.98 36.07 -4.57
C VAL A 215 -30.40 35.57 -4.78
N TYR A 216 -31.29 36.47 -5.22
CA TYR A 216 -32.68 36.13 -5.47
C TYR A 216 -32.90 35.85 -6.95
N VAL A 217 -33.16 34.59 -7.30
CA VAL A 217 -33.32 34.12 -8.68
C VAL A 217 -34.46 33.11 -8.73
N ARG A 218 -35.35 33.24 -9.71
CA ARG A 218 -36.54 32.38 -9.88
C ARG A 218 -37.39 32.27 -8.60
N ASP A 219 -37.67 33.42 -8.01
CA ASP A 219 -38.51 33.57 -6.80
C ASP A 219 -37.97 32.87 -5.53
N ASP A 220 -36.69 32.50 -5.50
CA ASP A 220 -36.02 31.86 -4.36
C ASP A 220 -34.65 32.52 -4.05
N TRP A 221 -34.25 32.46 -2.77
CA TRP A 221 -32.89 32.80 -2.35
C TRP A 221 -31.91 31.64 -2.61
N ARG A 222 -30.73 31.95 -3.16
CA ARG A 222 -29.67 30.99 -3.47
C ARG A 222 -28.32 31.47 -2.95
N PHE A 223 -27.59 30.60 -2.29
CA PHE A 223 -26.25 30.94 -1.79
C PHE A 223 -25.20 30.98 -2.91
N MET A 224 -24.18 31.80 -2.74
CA MET A 224 -22.94 31.75 -3.52
C MET A 224 -21.76 32.12 -2.62
N ASP A 225 -20.69 31.33 -2.69
CA ASP A 225 -19.40 31.69 -2.09
C ASP A 225 -18.30 31.63 -3.16
N ALA A 226 -17.98 32.78 -3.74
CA ALA A 226 -16.96 32.87 -4.77
C ALA A 226 -15.52 32.72 -4.23
N PHE A 227 -15.30 32.88 -2.92
CA PHE A 227 -13.98 32.65 -2.32
C PHE A 227 -13.71 31.15 -2.22
N TRP A 228 -14.59 30.38 -1.60
CA TRP A 228 -14.46 28.91 -1.51
C TRP A 228 -14.62 28.22 -2.88
N ALA A 229 -15.32 28.86 -3.82
CA ALA A 229 -15.37 28.41 -5.21
C ALA A 229 -14.05 28.55 -5.96
N SER A 230 -13.14 29.44 -5.56
CA SER A 230 -11.94 29.77 -6.35
C SER A 230 -10.62 29.53 -5.63
N ALA A 231 -10.65 29.28 -4.32
CA ALA A 231 -9.46 29.08 -3.50
C ALA A 231 -9.61 27.86 -2.61
N CYS A 232 -8.71 26.90 -2.76
CA CYS A 232 -8.55 25.77 -1.85
C CYS A 232 -7.17 25.80 -1.21
N VAL A 233 -7.10 25.79 0.12
CA VAL A 233 -5.82 25.65 0.83
C VAL A 233 -5.51 24.17 1.00
N VAL A 234 -4.41 23.72 0.43
CA VAL A 234 -3.94 22.33 0.51
C VAL A 234 -2.59 22.25 1.22
N GLY A 235 -2.34 21.16 1.94
CA GLY A 235 -1.03 20.90 2.56
C GLY A 235 -0.70 21.77 3.78
N ARG A 236 -1.71 22.35 4.45
CA ARG A 236 -1.50 22.97 5.77
C ARG A 236 -1.31 21.87 6.81
N LYS A 237 -0.23 21.96 7.59
CA LYS A 237 0.16 21.00 8.61
C LYS A 237 0.40 21.74 9.92
N SER A 238 -0.33 21.42 10.99
CA SER A 238 -0.20 22.09 12.30
C SER A 238 0.99 21.58 13.12
N GLY A 239 1.56 20.43 12.75
CA GLY A 239 2.63 19.76 13.51
C GLY A 239 2.14 19.04 14.79
N GLU A 240 0.85 19.13 15.12
CA GLU A 240 0.25 18.47 16.30
C GLU A 240 -0.10 17.00 16.07
N TRP A 241 -0.23 16.60 14.81
CA TRP A 241 -0.71 15.29 14.38
C TRP A 241 0.42 14.55 13.66
N THR A 242 0.65 13.29 14.01
CA THR A 242 1.54 12.39 13.30
C THR A 242 0.69 11.37 12.53
N LEU A 243 0.92 11.22 11.23
CA LEU A 243 0.27 10.18 10.43
C LEU A 243 0.78 8.81 10.89
N VAL A 244 -0.13 7.93 11.29
CA VAL A 244 0.20 6.59 11.84
C VAL A 244 -0.34 5.45 10.98
N ASP A 245 -1.23 5.76 10.03
CA ASP A 245 -1.73 4.84 9.00
C ASP A 245 -2.32 5.65 7.82
N SER A 246 -1.98 5.24 6.59
CA SER A 246 -2.60 5.70 5.34
C SER A 246 -2.87 4.50 4.45
N ASP A 247 -4.12 4.02 4.47
CA ASP A 247 -4.59 2.87 3.67
C ASP A 247 -3.73 1.61 3.83
N GLY A 248 -3.20 1.36 5.04
CA GLY A 248 -2.33 0.22 5.32
C GLY A 248 -0.89 0.35 4.82
N ASN A 249 -0.47 1.55 4.39
CA ASN A 249 0.91 1.81 3.99
C ASN A 249 1.65 2.72 4.99
N MET A 250 2.96 2.46 5.10
CA MET A 250 3.90 3.26 5.87
C MET A 250 4.17 4.60 5.19
N THR A 251 3.99 5.70 5.92
CA THR A 251 4.55 7.00 5.55
C THR A 251 5.21 7.62 6.78
N GLN A 252 6.52 7.38 6.95
CA GLN A 252 7.34 8.14 7.88
C GLN A 252 7.63 9.52 7.28
N GLU A 253 6.62 10.37 7.19
CA GLU A 253 6.85 11.79 7.01
C GLU A 253 6.68 12.46 8.38
N GLU A 254 7.82 12.82 9.00
CA GLU A 254 7.78 13.86 10.02
C GLU A 254 7.24 15.12 9.35
N GLU A 255 5.95 15.38 9.57
CA GLU A 255 5.30 16.54 9.00
C GLU A 255 5.84 17.82 9.65
N GLU A 256 6.77 18.50 8.96
CA GLU A 256 7.12 19.88 9.28
C GLU A 256 5.87 20.76 9.18
N THR A 257 5.73 21.70 10.12
CA THR A 257 4.62 22.67 10.11
C THR A 257 4.62 23.43 8.78
N SER A 258 3.49 23.42 8.09
CA SER A 258 3.30 24.06 6.79
C SER A 258 2.05 24.92 6.83
N GLU A 259 2.11 26.14 6.29
CA GLU A 259 0.92 27.00 6.15
C GLU A 259 0.00 26.52 4.99
N GLY A 260 0.46 25.57 4.18
CA GLY A 260 -0.22 25.10 2.98
C GLY A 260 -0.03 26.04 1.80
N THR A 261 -0.55 25.63 0.64
CA THR A 261 -0.57 26.42 -0.59
C THR A 261 -2.00 26.62 -1.05
N THR A 262 -2.32 27.82 -1.52
CA THR A 262 -3.61 28.09 -2.14
C THR A 262 -3.56 27.65 -3.60
N GLN A 263 -4.41 26.70 -3.96
CA GLN A 263 -4.63 26.27 -5.33
C GLN A 263 -5.92 26.88 -5.87
N HIS A 264 -5.87 27.29 -7.14
CA HIS A 264 -7.02 27.80 -7.86
C HIS A 264 -7.67 26.69 -8.68
N ARG A 265 -8.88 26.29 -8.26
CA ARG A 265 -9.75 25.35 -8.98
C ARG A 265 -11.18 25.85 -8.78
N ILE A 266 -11.92 26.00 -9.87
CA ILE A 266 -13.33 26.38 -9.79
C ILE A 266 -14.12 25.22 -9.18
N ASN A 267 -14.66 25.42 -7.99
CA ASN A 267 -15.47 24.46 -7.27
C ASN A 267 -16.96 24.79 -7.40
N GLU A 268 -17.61 24.05 -8.29
CA GLU A 268 -19.02 24.22 -8.64
C GLU A 268 -19.99 24.02 -7.47
N PHE A 269 -19.58 23.34 -6.39
CA PHE A 269 -20.42 23.16 -5.20
C PHE A 269 -20.91 24.50 -4.64
N TYR A 270 -20.03 25.52 -4.60
CA TYR A 270 -20.32 26.83 -4.01
C TYR A 270 -21.13 27.76 -4.91
N PHE A 271 -21.54 27.31 -6.09
CA PHE A 271 -22.59 27.95 -6.89
C PHE A 271 -23.96 27.34 -6.53
N PHE A 272 -24.80 28.08 -5.81
CA PHE A 272 -26.14 27.65 -5.38
C PHE A 272 -26.17 26.36 -4.53
N PRO A 273 -25.25 26.16 -3.56
CA PRO A 273 -25.37 25.00 -2.67
C PRO A 273 -26.71 25.03 -1.93
N ASP A 274 -27.32 23.86 -1.79
CA ASP A 274 -28.55 23.73 -1.02
C ASP A 274 -28.28 24.08 0.47
N PRO A 275 -29.21 24.74 1.18
CA PRO A 275 -28.97 25.19 2.55
C PRO A 275 -28.56 24.09 3.54
N ASP A 276 -29.14 22.90 3.41
CA ASP A 276 -28.85 21.71 4.22
C ASP A 276 -27.43 21.16 4.00
N LYS A 277 -26.79 21.52 2.88
CA LYS A 277 -25.41 21.15 2.56
C LYS A 277 -24.42 22.25 2.94
N LEU A 278 -24.78 23.52 2.74
CA LEU A 278 -23.88 24.63 3.04
C LEU A 278 -23.67 24.81 4.56
N VAL A 279 -24.70 24.52 5.36
CA VAL A 279 -24.69 24.75 6.82
C VAL A 279 -23.61 23.96 7.57
N TRP A 280 -23.06 22.88 6.99
CA TRP A 280 -21.95 22.11 7.57
C TRP A 280 -20.65 22.89 7.67
N THR A 281 -20.47 23.90 6.81
CA THR A 281 -19.25 24.71 6.71
C THR A 281 -19.50 26.20 6.89
N HIS A 282 -20.75 26.68 6.80
CA HIS A 282 -21.10 28.10 6.89
C HIS A 282 -22.26 28.32 7.85
N LEU A 283 -22.02 29.06 8.93
CA LEU A 283 -23.03 29.47 9.91
C LEU A 283 -23.25 30.99 9.86
N PRO A 284 -24.38 31.48 9.32
CA PRO A 284 -24.76 32.88 9.37
C PRO A 284 -24.87 33.41 10.81
N ASP A 285 -24.53 34.68 11.03
CA ASP A 285 -24.74 35.37 12.31
C ASP A 285 -26.25 35.52 12.62
N GLU A 286 -27.06 35.68 11.58
CA GLU A 286 -28.50 35.84 11.65
C GLU A 286 -29.22 34.52 11.27
N PRO A 287 -29.95 33.86 12.19
CA PRO A 287 -30.49 32.52 11.96
C PRO A 287 -31.39 32.37 10.72
N GLN A 288 -32.14 33.41 10.35
CA GLN A 288 -33.02 33.35 9.17
C GLN A 288 -32.25 33.23 7.85
N TRP A 289 -30.98 33.65 7.81
CA TRP A 289 -30.11 33.52 6.64
C TRP A 289 -29.48 32.13 6.52
N GLN A 290 -29.82 31.19 7.40
CA GLN A 290 -29.53 29.77 7.17
C GLN A 290 -30.41 29.19 6.07
N LEU A 291 -31.57 29.83 5.77
CA LEU A 291 -32.55 29.37 4.79
C LEU A 291 -33.01 27.92 5.03
N LEU A 292 -32.95 27.46 6.28
CA LEU A 292 -33.46 26.19 6.76
C LEU A 292 -34.85 26.36 7.37
N GLU A 293 -35.70 25.35 7.26
CA GLU A 293 -36.99 25.33 7.96
C GLU A 293 -36.79 25.39 9.47
N THR A 294 -35.79 24.66 9.98
CA THR A 294 -35.35 24.70 11.37
C THR A 294 -33.87 25.08 11.42
N PRO A 295 -33.53 26.35 11.71
CA PRO A 295 -32.15 26.78 11.85
C PRO A 295 -31.41 26.02 12.96
N ILE A 296 -30.15 25.67 12.70
CA ILE A 296 -29.27 25.07 13.69
C ILE A 296 -28.67 26.15 14.61
N THR A 297 -28.35 25.74 15.83
CA THR A 297 -27.64 26.57 16.81
C THR A 297 -26.13 26.51 16.59
N GLN A 298 -25.41 27.50 17.14
CA GLN A 298 -23.94 27.48 17.15
C GLN A 298 -23.39 26.22 17.84
N THR A 299 -23.99 25.76 18.93
CA THR A 299 -23.56 24.54 19.62
C THR A 299 -23.73 23.30 18.75
N GLN A 300 -24.85 23.18 18.03
CA GLN A 300 -25.00 22.10 17.04
C GLN A 300 -23.92 22.20 15.97
N TYR A 301 -23.70 23.39 15.39
CA TYR A 301 -22.65 23.61 14.40
C TYR A 301 -21.24 23.23 14.91
N GLU A 302 -20.92 23.51 16.17
CA GLU A 302 -19.66 23.09 16.82
C GLU A 302 -19.56 21.57 16.96
N GLU A 303 -20.65 20.90 17.36
CA GLU A 303 -20.65 19.47 17.64
C GLU A 303 -20.64 18.58 16.39
N HIS A 304 -21.20 19.05 15.27
CA HIS A 304 -21.36 18.22 14.06
C HIS A 304 -20.01 17.84 13.42
N VAL A 305 -19.94 16.63 12.85
CA VAL A 305 -18.80 16.13 12.08
C VAL A 305 -18.38 17.16 11.02
N TYR A 306 -17.07 17.30 10.80
CA TYR A 306 -16.57 18.20 9.77
C TYR A 306 -16.82 17.57 8.40
N ILE A 307 -17.87 18.01 7.71
CA ILE A 307 -18.22 17.57 6.36
C ILE A 307 -17.82 18.63 5.33
N ARG A 308 -17.26 18.16 4.22
CA ARG A 308 -16.85 18.95 3.06
C ARG A 308 -17.71 18.60 1.84
N GLU A 309 -17.62 19.44 0.82
CA GLU A 309 -18.36 19.36 -0.43
C GLU A 309 -18.30 17.96 -1.09
N ARG A 310 -17.17 17.26 -0.98
CA ARG A 310 -16.97 15.94 -1.60
C ARG A 310 -17.94 14.88 -1.05
N PHE A 311 -18.28 14.95 0.24
CA PHE A 311 -19.30 14.08 0.85
C PHE A 311 -20.65 14.21 0.13
N HIS A 312 -21.06 15.45 -0.15
CA HIS A 312 -22.33 15.74 -0.81
C HIS A 312 -22.28 15.43 -2.31
N ILE A 313 -21.16 15.69 -3.00
CA ILE A 313 -20.96 15.38 -4.42
C ILE A 313 -21.07 13.88 -4.65
N LEU A 314 -20.42 13.08 -3.82
CA LEU A 314 -20.51 11.61 -3.86
C LEU A 314 -21.88 11.09 -3.40
N SER A 315 -22.75 11.96 -2.91
CA SER A 315 -24.08 11.61 -2.39
C SER A 315 -24.01 10.59 -1.24
N MET A 316 -22.96 10.67 -0.42
CA MET A 316 -22.83 9.89 0.81
C MET A 316 -23.94 10.29 1.78
N LYS A 317 -24.44 9.32 2.56
CA LYS A 317 -25.45 9.60 3.59
C LYS A 317 -25.13 8.86 4.88
N PHE A 318 -25.47 9.49 5.99
CA PHE A 318 -25.48 8.83 7.28
C PHE A 318 -26.48 7.66 7.31
N THR A 319 -26.07 6.58 7.96
CA THR A 319 -26.89 5.42 8.34
C THR A 319 -27.22 5.51 9.83
N PRO A 320 -28.12 4.66 10.36
CA PRO A 320 -28.37 4.61 11.80
C PRO A 320 -27.13 4.29 12.66
N ASN A 321 -26.09 3.71 12.06
CA ASN A 321 -24.81 3.39 12.72
C ASN A 321 -23.76 4.49 12.53
N SER A 322 -24.08 5.56 11.82
CA SER A 322 -23.15 6.67 11.63
C SER A 322 -23.05 7.58 12.85
N HIS A 323 -22.02 8.42 12.86
CA HIS A 323 -21.84 9.46 13.85
C HIS A 323 -21.97 10.85 13.22
N GLU A 324 -22.96 11.61 13.68
CA GLU A 324 -23.14 13.01 13.26
C GLU A 324 -22.26 13.98 14.06
N LYS A 325 -21.65 13.54 15.16
CA LYS A 325 -20.75 14.36 15.98
C LYS A 325 -19.29 14.22 15.54
N CYS A 326 -18.51 15.30 15.65
CA CYS A 326 -17.08 15.31 15.31
C CYS A 326 -16.20 14.65 16.37
N LEU A 327 -16.61 14.71 17.64
CA LEU A 327 -15.90 14.09 18.76
C LEU A 327 -16.51 12.72 19.06
N LEU A 328 -15.70 11.68 18.92
CA LEU A 328 -16.08 10.30 19.17
C LEU A 328 -15.25 9.72 20.31
N ASP A 329 -15.86 8.85 21.10
CA ASP A 329 -15.17 8.04 22.11
C ASP A 329 -15.17 6.58 21.65
N ALA A 330 -13.99 5.97 21.55
CA ALA A 330 -13.85 4.55 21.26
C ALA A 330 -14.03 3.76 22.56
N ALA A 331 -15.20 3.15 22.74
CA ALA A 331 -15.50 2.32 23.90
C ALA A 331 -14.72 1.00 23.80
N GLU A 332 -14.01 0.61 24.87
CA GLU A 332 -13.18 -0.61 24.89
C GLU A 332 -12.18 -0.73 23.72
N GLY A 333 -11.74 0.41 23.21
CA GLY A 333 -10.75 0.49 22.15
C GLY A 333 -11.30 0.15 20.77
N GLU A 334 -12.61 0.18 20.54
CA GLU A 334 -13.19 0.00 19.20
C GLU A 334 -14.19 1.10 18.82
N ILE A 335 -14.27 1.39 17.53
CA ILE A 335 -15.30 2.25 16.96
C ILE A 335 -15.54 1.95 15.48
N GLN A 336 -16.77 2.16 15.02
CA GLN A 336 -17.15 2.00 13.63
C GLN A 336 -17.69 3.31 13.07
N ILE A 337 -17.20 3.72 11.90
CA ILE A 337 -17.70 4.86 11.13
C ILE A 337 -18.28 4.31 9.82
N GLU A 338 -19.54 4.60 9.53
CA GLU A 338 -20.27 4.02 8.41
C GLU A 338 -21.00 5.10 7.60
N PHE A 339 -21.10 4.91 6.28
CA PHE A 339 -21.92 5.72 5.38
C PHE A 339 -22.58 4.83 4.31
N SER A 340 -23.77 5.21 3.88
CA SER A 340 -24.40 4.60 2.71
C SER A 340 -23.96 5.29 1.42
N LEU A 341 -23.80 4.49 0.36
CA LEU A 341 -23.40 4.90 -0.97
C LEU A 341 -24.53 4.70 -2.00
N PRO A 342 -24.59 5.52 -3.05
CA PRO A 342 -25.52 5.32 -4.16
C PRO A 342 -25.09 4.13 -5.05
N ILE A 343 -25.85 3.04 -5.02
CA ILE A 343 -25.58 1.77 -5.75
C ILE A 343 -25.21 1.99 -7.23
N ASN A 344 -25.92 2.87 -7.93
CA ASN A 344 -25.73 3.09 -9.37
C ASN A 344 -24.54 4.01 -9.71
N LYS A 345 -23.75 4.43 -8.73
CA LYS A 345 -22.60 5.33 -8.93
C LYS A 345 -21.34 4.88 -8.20
N SER A 346 -21.47 4.09 -7.13
CA SER A 346 -20.35 3.64 -6.28
C SER A 346 -19.28 2.87 -7.02
N GLU A 347 -19.59 2.22 -8.15
CA GLU A 347 -18.60 1.56 -9.01
C GLU A 347 -17.49 2.52 -9.48
N PHE A 348 -17.80 3.80 -9.67
CA PHE A 348 -16.86 4.84 -10.07
C PHE A 348 -16.19 5.53 -8.89
N TYR A 349 -16.58 5.22 -7.66
CA TYR A 349 -16.05 5.89 -6.48
C TYR A 349 -14.80 5.17 -5.99
N ARG A 350 -13.84 5.94 -5.51
CA ARG A 350 -12.67 5.45 -4.78
C ARG A 350 -12.57 6.23 -3.48
N PHE A 351 -12.19 5.54 -2.42
CA PHE A 351 -12.04 6.12 -1.09
C PHE A 351 -10.67 5.79 -0.53
N LYS A 352 -10.21 6.66 0.36
CA LYS A 352 -9.03 6.44 1.17
C LYS A 352 -9.16 7.12 2.52
N TYR A 353 -8.36 6.72 3.49
CA TYR A 353 -8.32 7.34 4.80
C TYR A 353 -6.91 7.69 5.24
N MET A 354 -6.83 8.65 6.15
CA MET A 354 -5.61 8.96 6.88
C MET A 354 -5.93 9.01 8.37
N LEU A 355 -5.25 8.17 9.15
CA LEU A 355 -5.36 8.13 10.59
C LEU A 355 -4.14 8.78 11.21
N TYR A 356 -4.38 9.79 12.03
CA TYR A 356 -3.33 10.52 12.73
C TYR A 356 -3.45 10.32 14.24
N GLN A 357 -2.32 10.34 14.94
CA GLN A 357 -2.24 10.38 16.39
C GLN A 357 -1.77 11.76 16.87
N SER A 358 -2.36 12.26 17.95
CA SER A 358 -1.95 13.53 18.57
C SER A 358 -0.60 13.42 19.29
N ARG A 359 0.26 14.43 19.14
CA ARG A 359 1.54 14.57 19.87
C ARG A 359 1.38 15.11 21.29
N SER A 360 0.27 15.79 21.59
CA SER A 360 0.08 16.61 22.82
C SER A 360 -0.16 15.81 24.13
N GLY A 361 0.25 14.54 24.17
CA GLY A 361 0.33 13.71 25.39
C GLY A 361 1.75 13.18 25.69
N LYS A 362 2.73 13.44 24.83
CA LYS A 362 4.12 12.97 25.01
C LYS A 362 4.91 14.06 25.73
N GLY A 363 5.44 13.77 26.92
CA GLY A 363 6.61 14.51 27.42
C GLY A 363 7.72 14.42 26.37
N ASP A 364 8.55 15.45 26.26
CA ASP A 364 9.54 15.69 25.18
C ASP A 364 10.59 14.56 24.93
N ASP A 365 10.45 13.35 25.50
CA ASP A 365 11.45 12.27 25.46
C ASP A 365 10.94 10.89 24.97
N VAL A 366 9.69 10.74 24.50
CA VAL A 366 9.15 9.40 24.08
C VAL A 366 8.72 9.38 22.61
N ASN A 367 9.69 9.32 21.71
CA ASN A 367 9.43 9.04 20.29
C ASN A 367 9.32 7.52 20.03
N THR A 368 8.30 6.86 20.61
CA THR A 368 7.88 5.55 20.12
C THR A 368 6.97 5.77 18.91
N ASP A 369 7.47 5.42 17.73
CA ASP A 369 6.68 5.28 16.51
C ASP A 369 5.75 4.07 16.68
N VAL A 370 4.54 4.30 17.17
CA VAL A 370 3.52 3.25 17.23
C VAL A 370 2.86 3.16 15.85
N PHE A 371 3.18 2.11 15.11
CA PHE A 371 2.60 1.82 13.81
C PHE A 371 1.21 1.21 13.97
N LEU A 372 0.20 1.81 13.33
CA LEU A 372 -1.20 1.36 13.40
C LEU A 372 -1.75 0.87 12.05
N ASP A 373 -0.88 0.52 11.12
CA ASP A 373 -1.14 0.19 9.70
C ASP A 373 -1.99 -1.08 9.44
N ARG A 374 -2.47 -1.76 10.48
CA ARG A 374 -3.37 -2.93 10.38
C ARG A 374 -4.50 -2.94 11.40
N PHE A 375 -4.93 -1.76 11.82
CA PHE A 375 -5.95 -1.61 12.87
C PHE A 375 -7.24 -0.95 12.37
N VAL A 376 -7.32 -0.66 11.07
CA VAL A 376 -8.51 -0.12 10.41
C VAL A 376 -8.99 -1.10 9.34
N LEU A 377 -10.20 -1.63 9.51
CA LEU A 377 -10.89 -2.35 8.45
C LEU A 377 -11.62 -1.34 7.57
N PHE A 378 -11.18 -1.25 6.30
CA PHE A 378 -11.79 -0.41 5.26
C PHE A 378 -12.68 -1.25 4.35
N GLU A 379 -13.99 -1.23 4.58
CA GLU A 379 -14.99 -1.90 3.72
C GLU A 379 -15.59 -0.93 2.70
N HIS A 380 -15.63 -1.39 1.46
CA HIS A 380 -16.24 -0.67 0.35
C HIS A 380 -17.03 -1.63 -0.53
N THR A 381 -18.36 -1.59 -0.40
CA THR A 381 -19.30 -2.34 -1.24
C THR A 381 -20.12 -1.38 -2.10
N ALA A 382 -21.01 -1.92 -2.94
CA ALA A 382 -21.86 -1.10 -3.81
C ALA A 382 -22.74 -0.08 -3.06
N ASN A 383 -23.12 -0.33 -1.81
CA ASN A 383 -24.01 0.52 -1.03
C ASN A 383 -23.45 0.97 0.33
N LEU A 384 -22.24 0.54 0.70
CA LEU A 384 -21.68 0.75 2.03
C LEU A 384 -20.22 1.19 1.95
N LEU A 385 -19.90 2.23 2.71
CA LEU A 385 -18.54 2.61 3.07
C LEU A 385 -18.42 2.49 4.58
N ARG A 386 -17.54 1.63 5.08
CA ARG A 386 -17.36 1.41 6.52
C ARG A 386 -15.89 1.36 6.91
N PHE A 387 -15.55 2.07 7.98
CA PHE A 387 -14.25 2.01 8.66
C PHE A 387 -14.48 1.46 10.07
N ALA A 388 -13.97 0.27 10.38
CA ALA A 388 -13.98 -0.27 11.74
C ALA A 388 -12.57 -0.21 12.31
N LEU A 389 -12.39 0.63 13.33
CA LEU A 389 -11.11 0.91 13.97
C LEU A 389 -11.02 0.15 15.29
N ARG A 390 -9.86 -0.43 15.57
CA ARG A 390 -9.51 -1.01 16.87
C ARG A 390 -8.18 -0.45 17.37
N PHE A 391 -8.17 0.13 18.54
CA PHE A 391 -7.02 0.83 19.10
C PHE A 391 -6.27 -0.08 20.08
N PRO A 392 -5.02 -0.45 19.77
CA PRO A 392 -4.18 -1.20 20.70
C PRO A 392 -3.57 -0.31 21.80
N ILE A 393 -3.72 1.01 21.68
CA ILE A 393 -3.18 2.01 22.61
C ILE A 393 -4.22 3.09 22.92
N ALA A 394 -4.04 3.78 24.05
CA ALA A 394 -4.84 4.94 24.41
C ALA A 394 -4.33 6.17 23.65
N GLY A 395 -5.19 7.17 23.48
CA GLY A 395 -4.80 8.44 22.87
C GLY A 395 -5.92 9.16 22.15
N LYS A 396 -5.53 10.26 21.51
CA LYS A 396 -6.40 11.05 20.63
C LYS A 396 -5.96 10.85 19.18
N PHE A 397 -6.93 10.55 18.34
CA PHE A 397 -6.74 10.27 16.94
C PHE A 397 -7.59 11.20 16.07
N LYS A 398 -7.14 11.48 14.86
CA LYS A 398 -7.90 12.19 13.83
C LYS A 398 -8.02 11.29 12.63
N MET A 399 -9.23 11.08 12.13
CA MET A 399 -9.52 10.26 10.95
C MET A 399 -10.04 11.18 9.85
N ASP A 400 -9.25 11.33 8.78
CA ASP A 400 -9.65 12.04 7.56
C ASP A 400 -10.08 11.01 6.50
N ILE A 401 -11.29 11.17 5.95
CA ILE A 401 -11.85 10.29 4.93
C ILE A 401 -11.94 11.08 3.63
N PHE A 402 -11.28 10.58 2.58
CA PHE A 402 -11.25 11.19 1.26
C PHE A 402 -12.03 10.36 0.26
N GLY A 403 -12.60 11.01 -0.74
CA GLY A 403 -13.33 10.37 -1.82
C GLY A 403 -13.01 10.97 -3.18
N MET A 404 -13.20 10.16 -4.22
CA MET A 404 -12.97 10.51 -5.61
C MET A 404 -14.04 9.84 -6.48
N ASP A 405 -14.50 10.53 -7.53
CA ASP A 405 -15.31 9.95 -8.60
C ASP A 405 -14.46 9.91 -9.87
N LEU A 406 -14.18 8.71 -10.37
CA LEU A 406 -13.31 8.47 -11.52
C LEU A 406 -13.81 9.13 -12.81
N ARG A 407 -15.05 9.61 -12.84
CA ARG A 407 -15.64 10.32 -14.00
C ARG A 407 -15.35 11.82 -13.98
N ASP A 408 -15.03 12.40 -12.83
CA ASP A 408 -14.92 13.85 -12.63
C ASP A 408 -13.52 14.35 -12.23
N SER A 409 -12.69 13.49 -11.63
CA SER A 409 -11.45 13.90 -10.99
C SER A 409 -10.47 12.74 -10.86
N GLU A 410 -9.18 13.03 -10.97
CA GLU A 410 -8.09 12.11 -10.60
C GLU A 410 -7.54 12.39 -9.18
N ILE A 411 -8.15 13.36 -8.48
CA ILE A 411 -7.72 13.82 -7.16
C ILE A 411 -8.75 13.39 -6.10
N PHE A 412 -8.24 12.83 -5.01
CA PHE A 412 -8.99 12.58 -3.79
C PHE A 412 -9.20 13.88 -2.99
N ASP A 413 -10.46 14.25 -2.77
CA ASP A 413 -10.81 15.39 -1.94
C ASP A 413 -11.36 14.93 -0.58
N LEU A 414 -11.11 15.73 0.47
CA LEU A 414 -11.60 15.44 1.81
C LEU A 414 -13.14 15.42 1.81
N ALA A 415 -13.73 14.33 2.29
CA ALA A 415 -15.18 14.20 2.46
C ALA A 415 -15.58 14.54 3.90
N CYS A 416 -14.92 13.96 4.89
CA CYS A 416 -15.17 14.28 6.29
C CYS A 416 -13.99 13.99 7.22
N THR A 417 -14.01 14.60 8.41
CA THR A 417 -13.03 14.40 9.47
C THR A 417 -13.69 14.13 10.82
N TYR A 418 -13.18 13.12 11.53
CA TYR A 418 -13.52 12.81 12.93
C TYR A 418 -12.32 12.96 13.86
N LEU A 419 -12.59 13.30 15.12
CA LEU A 419 -11.64 13.20 16.22
C LEU A 419 -12.11 12.09 17.17
N ILE A 420 -11.23 11.13 17.43
CA ILE A 420 -11.54 9.92 18.19
C ILE A 420 -10.67 9.90 19.44
N THR A 421 -11.28 9.75 20.61
CA THR A 421 -10.56 9.53 21.87
C THR A 421 -10.71 8.07 22.28
N CYS A 422 -9.58 7.37 22.42
CA CYS A 422 -9.51 6.05 23.02
C CYS A 422 -8.93 6.19 24.44
N LYS A 423 -9.75 5.90 25.45
CA LYS A 423 -9.29 5.91 26.85
C LYS A 423 -8.83 4.54 27.31
N ASN A 424 -9.60 3.51 26.94
CA ASN A 424 -9.33 2.13 27.29
C ASN A 424 -8.90 1.40 26.01
N PRO A 425 -7.63 1.05 25.84
CA PRO A 425 -7.18 0.26 24.69
C PRO A 425 -7.85 -1.10 24.65
N MET A 426 -7.98 -1.67 23.45
CA MET A 426 -8.52 -3.01 23.28
C MET A 426 -7.53 -4.05 23.86
N LYS A 427 -8.01 -4.91 24.76
CA LYS A 427 -7.20 -5.99 25.33
C LYS A 427 -6.89 -7.05 24.27
N ASN A 428 -5.64 -7.52 24.20
CA ASN A 428 -5.18 -8.50 23.21
C ASN A 428 -5.48 -8.09 21.75
N CYS A 429 -5.38 -6.80 21.45
CA CYS A 429 -5.65 -6.26 20.13
C CYS A 429 -4.62 -6.78 19.11
N LEU A 430 -4.98 -7.81 18.35
CA LEU A 430 -4.16 -8.30 17.23
C LEU A 430 -4.36 -7.39 16.01
N PRO A 431 -3.35 -7.21 15.15
CA PRO A 431 -3.53 -6.56 13.86
C PRO A 431 -4.36 -7.40 12.90
N LEU A 432 -4.93 -6.74 11.89
CA LEU A 432 -5.67 -7.41 10.82
C LEU A 432 -4.71 -8.34 10.07
N PRO A 433 -5.17 -9.50 9.58
CA PRO A 433 -4.31 -10.44 8.88
C PRO A 433 -3.73 -9.87 7.58
N ASP A 434 -4.38 -8.86 7.00
CA ASP A 434 -3.93 -8.11 5.83
C ASP A 434 -4.65 -6.74 5.79
N VAL A 435 -4.22 -5.80 4.94
CA VAL A 435 -4.95 -4.55 4.62
C VAL A 435 -4.89 -4.32 3.10
N PRO A 436 -5.83 -4.88 2.34
CA PRO A 436 -5.82 -4.75 0.89
C PRO A 436 -6.13 -3.30 0.46
N PRO A 437 -5.38 -2.70 -0.49
CA PRO A 437 -5.61 -1.32 -0.94
C PRO A 437 -7.00 -1.07 -1.54
N ILE A 438 -7.63 -2.08 -2.14
CA ILE A 438 -8.99 -1.98 -2.70
C ILE A 438 -10.09 -2.12 -1.63
N GLY A 439 -9.70 -2.33 -0.38
CA GLY A 439 -10.60 -2.59 0.74
C GLY A 439 -11.17 -4.01 0.79
N TRP A 440 -12.14 -4.17 1.66
CA TRP A 440 -12.83 -5.43 1.95
C TRP A 440 -14.27 -5.42 1.43
N GLY A 441 -14.77 -6.59 1.05
CA GLY A 441 -16.12 -6.81 0.55
C GLY A 441 -16.24 -6.73 -0.99
N PRO A 442 -17.38 -7.18 -1.54
CA PRO A 442 -17.64 -7.16 -2.98
C PRO A 442 -17.93 -5.74 -3.48
N GLY A 443 -16.91 -5.11 -4.05
CA GLY A 443 -16.96 -3.77 -4.65
C GLY A 443 -16.81 -3.76 -6.17
N ALA A 444 -16.40 -2.61 -6.72
CA ALA A 444 -16.26 -2.36 -8.15
C ALA A 444 -15.31 -3.38 -8.84
N ASN A 445 -14.18 -3.70 -8.22
CA ASN A 445 -13.18 -4.60 -8.78
C ASN A 445 -13.73 -6.03 -9.00
N ALA A 446 -14.58 -6.53 -8.09
CA ALA A 446 -15.24 -7.82 -8.27
C ALA A 446 -16.21 -7.79 -9.46
N ALA A 447 -17.01 -6.73 -9.56
CA ALA A 447 -17.96 -6.56 -10.66
C ALA A 447 -17.25 -6.41 -12.02
N GLU A 448 -16.15 -5.66 -12.09
CA GLU A 448 -15.30 -5.50 -13.28
C GLU A 448 -14.72 -6.85 -13.74
N ALA A 449 -14.33 -7.72 -12.80
CA ALA A 449 -13.90 -9.10 -13.07
C ALA A 449 -15.05 -10.05 -13.45
N GLY A 450 -16.30 -9.58 -13.45
CA GLY A 450 -17.48 -10.41 -13.75
C GLY A 450 -17.91 -11.32 -12.58
N LEU A 451 -17.52 -10.99 -11.35
CA LEU A 451 -17.89 -11.72 -10.14
C LEU A 451 -19.00 -10.99 -9.37
N LYS A 452 -20.07 -11.71 -9.01
CA LYS A 452 -21.16 -11.18 -8.16
C LYS A 452 -21.44 -12.09 -6.97
N PRO A 453 -21.54 -11.56 -5.74
CA PRO A 453 -21.77 -12.39 -4.56
C PRO A 453 -23.14 -13.09 -4.62
N LYS A 454 -23.18 -14.39 -4.30
CA LYS A 454 -24.43 -15.16 -4.09
C LYS A 454 -24.67 -15.54 -2.64
N THR A 455 -23.60 -15.76 -1.85
CA THR A 455 -23.72 -16.14 -0.44
C THR A 455 -23.35 -15.02 0.53
N HIS A 456 -22.26 -14.30 0.30
CA HIS A 456 -21.76 -13.26 1.22
C HIS A 456 -21.53 -11.94 0.47
N ASP A 457 -22.32 -10.92 0.80
CA ASP A 457 -22.33 -9.61 0.15
C ASP A 457 -21.67 -8.48 0.97
N GLY A 458 -21.16 -8.78 2.17
CA GLY A 458 -20.39 -7.87 3.02
C GLY A 458 -18.92 -8.26 3.16
N ALA A 459 -18.11 -7.40 3.77
CA ALA A 459 -16.68 -7.62 4.00
C ALA A 459 -16.36 -8.71 5.03
N ILE A 460 -17.20 -8.87 6.05
CA ILE A 460 -16.93 -9.76 7.19
C ILE A 460 -17.80 -11.00 7.08
N ILE A 461 -17.16 -12.17 7.14
CA ILE A 461 -17.83 -13.47 7.23
C ILE A 461 -17.59 -14.03 8.62
N VAL A 462 -18.66 -14.36 9.33
CA VAL A 462 -18.56 -14.96 10.67
C VAL A 462 -18.88 -16.45 10.58
N SER A 463 -17.95 -17.30 11.02
CA SER A 463 -18.11 -18.75 11.04
C SER A 463 -18.03 -19.30 12.47
N LYS A 464 -18.90 -20.24 12.81
CA LYS A 464 -18.95 -20.85 14.16
C LYS A 464 -18.02 -22.05 14.29
N ASP A 465 -17.83 -22.80 13.21
CA ASP A 465 -17.08 -24.04 13.16
C ASP A 465 -15.77 -23.91 12.35
N GLY A 466 -15.54 -22.75 11.75
CA GLY A 466 -14.38 -22.49 10.90
C GLY A 466 -14.54 -23.01 9.46
N ASN A 467 -15.68 -23.58 9.09
CA ASN A 467 -15.96 -23.95 7.70
C ASN A 467 -16.73 -22.83 7.00
N VAL A 468 -16.32 -22.48 5.78
CA VAL A 468 -16.97 -21.43 4.98
C VAL A 468 -17.06 -21.86 3.52
N GLU A 469 -18.22 -21.67 2.90
CA GLU A 469 -18.40 -21.78 1.45
C GLU A 469 -18.87 -20.44 0.87
N ILE A 470 -18.04 -19.83 0.04
CA ILE A 470 -18.33 -18.59 -0.67
C ILE A 470 -18.71 -18.95 -2.10
N ARG A 471 -19.87 -18.47 -2.58
CA ARG A 471 -20.30 -18.64 -3.96
C ARG A 471 -20.46 -17.29 -4.62
N LEU A 472 -19.86 -17.14 -5.79
CA LEU A 472 -19.92 -15.95 -6.63
C LEU A 472 -20.43 -16.39 -8.01
N ALA A 473 -21.41 -15.68 -8.58
CA ALA A 473 -21.72 -15.84 -9.99
C ALA A 473 -20.54 -15.32 -10.83
N ALA A 474 -20.12 -16.09 -11.83
CA ALA A 474 -19.07 -15.73 -12.78
C ALA A 474 -19.70 -15.48 -14.15
N GLU A 475 -19.81 -14.21 -14.52
CA GLU A 475 -20.43 -13.76 -15.78
C GLU A 475 -19.44 -13.73 -16.95
N LYS A 476 -18.14 -13.84 -16.64
CA LYS A 476 -17.02 -13.89 -17.59
C LYS A 476 -16.27 -15.21 -17.46
N ASN A 477 -15.53 -15.57 -18.52
CA ASN A 477 -14.65 -16.73 -18.49
C ASN A 477 -13.29 -16.34 -17.89
N ILE A 478 -13.16 -16.54 -16.58
CA ILE A 478 -12.02 -16.08 -15.78
C ILE A 478 -11.17 -17.24 -15.26
N GLN A 479 -9.92 -16.95 -14.92
CA GLN A 479 -9.12 -17.76 -14.01
C GLN A 479 -9.13 -17.12 -12.63
N LEU A 480 -9.47 -17.90 -11.60
CA LEU A 480 -9.56 -17.44 -10.22
C LEU A 480 -8.41 -18.03 -9.39
N HIS A 481 -7.79 -17.19 -8.57
CA HIS A 481 -6.78 -17.58 -7.58
C HIS A 481 -7.20 -17.10 -6.20
N ASN A 482 -6.69 -17.78 -5.17
CA ASN A 482 -6.99 -17.46 -3.78
C ASN A 482 -5.73 -17.44 -2.91
N MET A 483 -5.78 -16.59 -1.89
CA MET A 483 -4.79 -16.57 -0.82
C MET A 483 -5.48 -16.38 0.52
N LEU A 484 -5.18 -17.26 1.47
CA LEU A 484 -5.62 -17.17 2.84
C LEU A 484 -4.43 -16.72 3.71
N LYS A 485 -4.61 -15.67 4.51
CA LYS A 485 -3.60 -15.14 5.42
C LYS A 485 -4.13 -15.11 6.86
N HIS A 486 -3.22 -15.25 7.82
CA HIS A 486 -3.48 -15.12 9.25
C HIS A 486 -2.33 -14.35 9.88
N ALA A 487 -2.58 -13.54 10.92
CA ALA A 487 -1.53 -12.70 11.52
C ALA A 487 -0.36 -13.50 12.11
N LEU A 488 -0.61 -14.76 12.52
CA LEU A 488 0.33 -15.61 13.27
C LEU A 488 0.65 -16.97 12.62
N ILE A 489 -0.09 -17.41 11.60
CA ILE A 489 0.11 -18.72 10.97
C ILE A 489 0.83 -18.49 9.65
N ASP A 490 1.82 -19.35 9.37
CA ASP A 490 2.60 -19.29 8.14
C ASP A 490 1.73 -19.49 6.87
N ASP A 491 1.92 -18.64 5.87
CA ASP A 491 1.12 -18.63 4.64
C ASP A 491 1.21 -19.95 3.85
N ALA A 492 2.36 -20.62 3.85
CA ALA A 492 2.55 -21.89 3.16
C ALA A 492 1.68 -22.99 3.82
N THR A 493 1.50 -22.93 5.14
CA THR A 493 0.58 -23.84 5.87
C THR A 493 -0.87 -23.58 5.47
N LEU A 494 -1.29 -22.32 5.36
CA LEU A 494 -2.66 -21.93 5.01
C LEU A 494 -3.08 -22.29 3.58
N SER A 495 -2.12 -22.56 2.69
CA SER A 495 -2.40 -22.92 1.30
C SER A 495 -3.25 -24.19 1.12
N ASN A 496 -3.30 -25.09 2.10
CA ASN A 496 -4.13 -26.32 2.07
C ASN A 496 -5.49 -26.15 2.76
N TYR A 497 -5.83 -24.93 3.20
CA TYR A 497 -7.05 -24.64 3.95
C TYR A 497 -8.07 -23.81 3.17
N ALA A 498 -7.74 -23.43 1.93
CA ALA A 498 -8.65 -22.78 1.01
C ALA A 498 -8.51 -23.41 -0.39
N VAL A 499 -9.65 -23.61 -1.05
CA VAL A 499 -9.72 -24.22 -2.38
C VAL A 499 -10.80 -23.54 -3.20
N THR A 500 -10.49 -23.28 -4.47
CA THR A 500 -11.46 -22.73 -5.42
C THR A 500 -11.85 -23.73 -6.50
N ARG A 501 -13.06 -23.58 -7.05
CA ARG A 501 -13.52 -24.27 -8.25
C ARG A 501 -14.44 -23.37 -9.06
N LEU A 502 -14.44 -23.54 -10.38
CA LEU A 502 -15.36 -22.90 -11.31
C LEU A 502 -16.31 -23.96 -11.88
N GLU A 503 -17.58 -23.91 -11.53
CA GLU A 503 -18.59 -24.89 -11.97
C GLU A 503 -19.94 -24.21 -12.23
N ASN A 504 -20.59 -24.57 -13.34
CA ASN A 504 -21.94 -24.09 -13.69
C ASN A 504 -22.11 -22.55 -13.69
N GLY A 505 -21.06 -21.81 -14.06
CA GLY A 505 -21.06 -20.33 -14.04
C GLY A 505 -20.94 -19.74 -12.64
N GLU A 506 -20.47 -20.51 -11.66
CA GLU A 506 -20.16 -20.05 -10.31
C GLU A 506 -18.68 -20.28 -9.97
N ALA A 507 -18.06 -19.28 -9.37
CA ALA A 507 -16.83 -19.41 -8.62
C ALA A 507 -17.16 -19.78 -7.17
N ILE A 508 -16.68 -20.92 -6.71
CA ILE A 508 -16.93 -21.42 -5.36
C ILE A 508 -15.61 -21.55 -4.62
N VAL A 509 -15.53 -20.96 -3.42
CA VAL A 509 -14.37 -21.01 -2.52
C VAL A 509 -14.77 -21.75 -1.25
N ASN A 510 -14.14 -22.89 -0.98
CA ASN A 510 -14.33 -23.63 0.27
C ASN A 510 -13.13 -23.39 1.18
N ILE A 511 -13.40 -23.16 2.47
CA ILE A 511 -12.38 -22.82 3.47
C ILE A 511 -12.62 -23.66 4.72
N ARG A 512 -11.53 -24.16 5.31
CA ARG A 512 -11.50 -24.91 6.57
C ARG A 512 -10.49 -24.23 7.47
N LEU A 513 -10.91 -23.49 8.49
CA LEU A 513 -9.96 -22.74 9.32
C LEU A 513 -9.29 -23.67 10.33
N PRO A 514 -7.94 -23.69 10.44
CA PRO A 514 -7.22 -24.61 11.31
C PRO A 514 -7.44 -24.34 12.80
N GLN A 515 -7.64 -23.07 13.17
CA GLN A 515 -7.87 -22.62 14.53
C GLN A 515 -8.75 -21.37 14.57
N GLY A 516 -9.25 -21.03 15.75
CA GLY A 516 -9.97 -19.77 15.96
C GLY A 516 -9.10 -18.54 15.71
N GLY A 517 -9.70 -17.46 15.22
CA GLY A 517 -9.04 -16.20 14.92
C GLY A 517 -9.71 -15.41 13.80
N GLU A 518 -8.94 -14.49 13.23
CA GLU A 518 -9.31 -13.70 12.06
C GLU A 518 -8.41 -14.05 10.89
N TYR A 519 -8.98 -14.22 9.71
CA TYR A 519 -8.27 -14.60 8.49
C TYR A 519 -8.63 -13.67 7.35
N ALA A 520 -7.65 -13.31 6.51
CA ALA A 520 -7.91 -12.60 5.27
C ALA A 520 -7.98 -13.60 4.13
N LEU A 521 -9.12 -13.64 3.42
CA LEU A 521 -9.20 -14.28 2.12
C LEU A 521 -9.07 -13.22 1.03
N LYS A 522 -8.10 -13.38 0.14
CA LYS A 522 -7.92 -12.56 -1.06
C LYS A 522 -8.20 -13.38 -2.29
N LEU A 523 -8.97 -12.81 -3.20
CA LEU A 523 -9.28 -13.39 -4.50
C LEU A 523 -8.66 -12.54 -5.60
N TYR A 524 -8.07 -13.22 -6.58
CA TYR A 524 -7.47 -12.61 -7.76
C TYR A 524 -8.10 -13.24 -8.99
N ALA A 525 -8.50 -12.42 -9.96
CA ALA A 525 -9.15 -12.92 -11.15
C ALA A 525 -8.74 -12.12 -12.37
N ASP A 526 -8.55 -12.82 -13.48
CA ASP A 526 -8.29 -12.24 -14.80
C ASP A 526 -8.96 -13.12 -15.86
N ASP A 527 -9.05 -12.64 -17.09
CA ASP A 527 -9.52 -13.43 -18.23
C ASP A 527 -8.64 -14.70 -18.39
N ILE A 528 -9.25 -15.81 -18.80
CA ILE A 528 -8.57 -17.11 -18.88
C ILE A 528 -7.36 -17.12 -19.84
N ASP A 529 -7.35 -16.22 -20.81
CA ASP A 529 -6.30 -16.08 -21.82
C ASP A 529 -5.21 -15.07 -21.41
N SER A 530 -5.44 -14.30 -20.33
CA SER A 530 -4.47 -13.34 -19.81
C SER A 530 -3.27 -14.06 -19.19
N THR A 531 -2.08 -13.50 -19.39
CA THR A 531 -0.82 -13.99 -18.82
C THR A 531 -0.24 -12.98 -17.84
N GLY A 532 0.44 -13.47 -16.80
CA GLY A 532 1.04 -12.62 -15.77
C GLY A 532 0.13 -12.43 -14.57
N VAL A 533 0.38 -11.38 -13.77
CA VAL A 533 -0.27 -11.16 -12.47
C VAL A 533 -1.75 -10.83 -12.65
N ALA A 534 -2.61 -11.65 -12.04
CA ALA A 534 -4.03 -11.38 -11.94
C ALA A 534 -4.28 -10.28 -10.89
N PRO A 535 -5.14 -9.29 -11.18
CA PRO A 535 -5.46 -8.23 -10.22
C PRO A 535 -6.19 -8.80 -8.99
N ASN A 536 -6.00 -8.17 -7.83
CA ASN A 536 -6.84 -8.44 -6.66
C ASN A 536 -8.23 -7.85 -6.93
N VAL A 537 -9.27 -8.66 -6.74
CA VAL A 537 -10.65 -8.29 -7.14
C VAL A 537 -11.62 -8.28 -5.96
N LEU A 538 -11.35 -9.07 -4.92
CA LEU A 538 -12.26 -9.23 -3.78
C LEU A 538 -11.50 -9.74 -2.56
N ASN A 539 -11.80 -9.17 -1.40
CA ASN A 539 -11.23 -9.60 -0.11
C ASN A 539 -12.32 -9.78 0.94
N TYR A 540 -12.20 -10.79 1.79
CA TYR A 540 -13.09 -11.04 2.93
C TYR A 540 -12.29 -11.22 4.21
N LEU A 541 -12.73 -10.57 5.29
CA LEU A 541 -12.26 -10.87 6.64
C LEU A 541 -13.14 -11.98 7.22
N ILE A 542 -12.55 -13.14 7.50
CA ILE A 542 -13.26 -14.28 8.08
C ILE A 542 -12.95 -14.32 9.57
N ARG A 543 -13.98 -14.21 10.41
CA ARG A 543 -13.87 -14.27 11.86
C ARG A 543 -14.52 -15.55 12.38
N THR A 544 -13.88 -16.18 13.35
CA THR A 544 -14.46 -17.35 14.02
C THR A 544 -15.09 -16.99 15.37
N GLU A 545 -16.24 -17.59 15.71
CA GLU A 545 -16.84 -17.51 17.05
C GLU A 545 -16.55 -18.73 17.94
N GLY A 546 -16.21 -19.88 17.33
CA GLY A 546 -15.90 -21.11 18.06
C GLY A 546 -14.56 -21.06 18.78
N LYS A 547 -14.52 -21.52 20.04
CA LYS A 547 -13.30 -21.55 20.86
C LYS A 547 -12.39 -22.76 20.58
N ASP A 548 -12.98 -23.87 20.11
CA ASP A 548 -12.30 -25.15 19.87
C ASP A 548 -12.35 -25.54 18.38
N ILE A 549 -11.81 -24.69 17.51
CA ILE A 549 -11.75 -24.95 16.07
C ILE A 549 -10.47 -25.72 15.76
N HIS A 550 -10.61 -26.88 15.14
CA HIS A 550 -9.51 -27.75 14.72
C HIS A 550 -9.88 -28.47 13.42
N ASN A 551 -10.12 -27.73 12.35
CA ASN A 551 -10.47 -28.36 11.07
C ASN A 551 -9.23 -28.98 10.42
N ASN A 552 -9.42 -30.16 9.84
CA ASN A 552 -8.38 -30.80 9.03
C ASN A 552 -8.20 -30.05 7.70
N PRO A 553 -6.95 -29.95 7.20
CA PRO A 553 -6.71 -29.39 5.88
C PRO A 553 -7.37 -30.26 4.79
N PHE A 554 -7.57 -29.67 3.62
CA PHE A 554 -7.84 -30.46 2.43
C PHE A 554 -6.63 -31.36 2.13
N PRO A 555 -6.82 -32.48 1.40
CA PRO A 555 -5.69 -33.19 0.80
C PRO A 555 -4.80 -32.23 -0.01
N ASN A 556 -3.54 -32.56 -0.28
CA ASN A 556 -2.64 -31.68 -1.04
C ASN A 556 -3.25 -31.37 -2.42
N LEU A 557 -3.69 -30.14 -2.63
CA LEU A 557 -4.30 -29.67 -3.88
C LEU A 557 -3.31 -28.75 -4.58
N ALA A 558 -2.86 -29.16 -5.76
CA ALA A 558 -1.96 -28.33 -6.56
C ALA A 558 -2.63 -26.99 -6.89
N MET A 559 -1.90 -25.89 -6.68
CA MET A 559 -2.34 -24.50 -6.90
C MET A 559 -3.61 -24.04 -6.13
N GLY A 560 -4.18 -24.87 -5.25
CA GLY A 560 -5.43 -24.53 -4.53
C GLY A 560 -6.67 -24.42 -5.44
N ASN A 561 -6.60 -24.89 -6.68
CA ASN A 561 -7.68 -24.80 -7.67
C ASN A 561 -8.09 -26.21 -8.13
N LEU A 562 -9.38 -26.53 -8.09
CA LEU A 562 -9.91 -27.79 -8.59
C LEU A 562 -10.33 -27.68 -10.05
N GLY A 563 -10.25 -28.81 -10.75
CA GLY A 563 -10.64 -28.93 -12.14
C GLY A 563 -9.47 -28.77 -13.10
N LYS A 564 -9.81 -28.42 -14.34
CA LYS A 564 -8.86 -28.29 -15.45
C LYS A 564 -8.02 -27.03 -15.29
N ASN A 565 -6.70 -27.17 -15.42
CA ASN A 565 -5.77 -26.05 -15.50
C ASN A 565 -5.53 -25.65 -16.98
N PRO A 566 -5.39 -24.35 -17.31
CA PRO A 566 -5.06 -23.90 -18.68
C PRO A 566 -3.79 -24.53 -19.26
N ASN A 567 -2.84 -24.96 -18.43
CA ASN A 567 -1.65 -25.68 -18.89
C ASN A 567 -1.97 -27.00 -19.61
N ALA A 568 -3.13 -27.60 -19.34
CA ALA A 568 -3.58 -28.79 -20.06
C ALA A 568 -3.69 -28.53 -21.57
N ASP A 569 -4.29 -27.40 -21.97
CA ASP A 569 -4.43 -27.05 -23.39
C ASP A 569 -3.08 -26.71 -24.02
N LYS A 570 -2.22 -26.00 -23.28
CA LYS A 570 -0.87 -25.63 -23.73
C LYS A 570 0.02 -26.84 -23.99
N LEU A 571 -0.18 -27.93 -23.24
CA LEU A 571 0.56 -29.18 -23.36
C LEU A 571 -0.17 -30.25 -24.21
N GLY A 572 -1.32 -29.93 -24.82
CA GLY A 572 -2.07 -30.89 -25.65
C GLY A 572 -2.65 -32.07 -24.84
N ILE A 573 -3.08 -31.82 -23.60
CA ILE A 573 -3.63 -32.82 -22.69
C ILE A 573 -5.13 -32.59 -22.51
N LYS A 574 -5.90 -33.68 -22.59
CA LYS A 574 -7.36 -33.66 -22.48
C LYS A 574 -7.88 -34.77 -21.58
N ALA A 575 -8.65 -34.41 -20.55
CA ALA A 575 -9.40 -35.38 -19.75
C ALA A 575 -10.48 -36.08 -20.62
N LEU A 576 -10.42 -37.41 -20.67
CA LEU A 576 -11.39 -38.26 -21.39
C LEU A 576 -12.55 -38.67 -20.46
N SER A 577 -12.24 -39.06 -19.23
CA SER A 577 -13.22 -39.32 -18.16
C SER A 577 -13.28 -38.15 -17.17
N HIS A 578 -14.36 -38.02 -16.41
CA HIS A 578 -14.46 -37.09 -15.27
C HIS A 578 -13.94 -35.68 -15.58
N LYS A 579 -14.65 -34.90 -16.40
CA LYS A 579 -14.21 -33.56 -16.81
C LYS A 579 -14.38 -32.48 -15.72
N GLY A 580 -15.16 -32.78 -14.68
CA GLY A 580 -15.42 -31.87 -13.57
C GLY A 580 -14.26 -31.82 -12.56
N SER A 581 -14.54 -31.26 -11.39
CA SER A 581 -13.55 -31.06 -10.33
C SER A 581 -13.65 -32.09 -9.19
N GLU A 582 -14.85 -32.67 -9.00
CA GLU A 582 -15.11 -33.70 -7.98
C GLU A 582 -15.37 -35.09 -8.59
N ILE A 583 -14.94 -36.13 -7.89
CA ILE A 583 -15.17 -37.54 -8.23
C ILE A 583 -15.69 -38.27 -7.00
N THR A 584 -16.72 -39.11 -7.17
CA THR A 584 -17.15 -40.07 -6.14
C THR A 584 -16.67 -41.47 -6.52
N ALA A 585 -15.82 -42.06 -5.67
CA ALA A 585 -15.26 -43.40 -5.85
C ALA A 585 -16.06 -44.41 -5.02
N LYS A 586 -17.01 -45.08 -5.67
CA LYS A 586 -17.81 -46.15 -5.04
C LYS A 586 -16.94 -47.37 -4.76
N ASN A 587 -17.06 -47.96 -3.58
CA ASN A 587 -16.23 -49.08 -3.09
C ASN A 587 -14.72 -48.76 -3.10
N GLY A 588 -14.37 -47.48 -3.03
CA GLY A 588 -12.98 -47.02 -3.03
C GLY A 588 -12.20 -47.25 -4.31
N LYS A 589 -12.85 -47.44 -5.47
CA LYS A 589 -12.16 -47.59 -6.76
C LYS A 589 -12.69 -46.62 -7.80
N VAL A 590 -11.79 -46.03 -8.59
CA VAL A 590 -12.16 -45.22 -9.75
C VAL A 590 -11.05 -45.23 -10.80
N THR A 591 -11.43 -45.10 -12.08
CA THR A 591 -10.50 -45.01 -13.19
C THR A 591 -10.61 -43.64 -13.84
N VAL A 592 -9.47 -42.94 -13.95
CA VAL A 592 -9.37 -41.63 -14.59
C VAL A 592 -8.52 -41.74 -15.85
N GLU A 593 -9.03 -41.21 -16.97
CA GLU A 593 -8.44 -41.33 -18.29
C GLU A 593 -8.13 -39.97 -18.92
N PHE A 594 -6.96 -39.85 -19.55
CA PHE A 594 -6.49 -38.68 -20.27
C PHE A 594 -5.98 -39.06 -21.67
N GLN A 595 -6.04 -38.12 -22.59
CA GLN A 595 -5.32 -38.14 -23.86
C GLN A 595 -4.22 -37.09 -23.79
N ALA A 596 -3.00 -37.43 -24.20
CA ALA A 596 -1.91 -36.48 -24.35
C ALA A 596 -1.27 -36.59 -25.74
N ASP A 597 -0.65 -35.50 -26.18
CA ASP A 597 0.09 -35.43 -27.44
C ASP A 597 1.38 -36.27 -27.42
N LYS A 598 1.93 -36.55 -28.60
CA LYS A 598 3.14 -37.35 -28.75
C LYS A 598 4.34 -36.61 -28.16
N GLY A 599 4.99 -37.22 -27.17
CA GLY A 599 6.15 -36.63 -26.50
C GLY A 599 5.85 -36.10 -25.11
N VAL A 600 4.59 -36.10 -24.68
CA VAL A 600 4.17 -35.71 -23.34
C VAL A 600 4.09 -36.94 -22.43
N GLU A 601 4.58 -36.83 -21.21
CA GLU A 601 4.38 -37.77 -20.12
C GLU A 601 3.45 -37.18 -19.07
N LEU A 602 2.53 -38.01 -18.56
CA LEU A 602 1.72 -37.67 -17.39
C LEU A 602 2.23 -38.40 -16.16
N VAL A 603 2.32 -37.66 -15.06
CA VAL A 603 2.60 -38.16 -13.72
C VAL A 603 1.53 -37.64 -12.77
N CYS A 604 1.33 -38.32 -11.66
CA CYS A 604 0.26 -37.95 -10.74
C CYS A 604 0.61 -38.18 -9.27
N GLU A 605 0.02 -37.35 -8.43
CA GLU A 605 0.02 -37.49 -6.98
C GLU A 605 -1.38 -37.93 -6.57
N LEU A 606 -1.44 -39.02 -5.80
CA LEU A 606 -2.62 -39.36 -5.00
C LEU A 606 -2.27 -39.06 -3.54
N HIS A 607 -3.09 -38.27 -2.86
CA HIS A 607 -2.84 -37.83 -1.48
C HIS A 607 -4.15 -37.82 -0.66
N SER A 608 -4.06 -37.97 0.67
CA SER A 608 -5.12 -37.78 1.66
C SER A 608 -4.53 -37.08 2.89
N SER A 609 -5.31 -36.23 3.55
CA SER A 609 -4.91 -35.66 4.84
C SER A 609 -4.97 -36.67 5.99
N ASN A 610 -5.54 -37.86 5.77
CA ASN A 610 -5.57 -38.95 6.75
C ASN A 610 -4.32 -39.87 6.60
N PRO A 611 -3.43 -39.95 7.60
CA PRO A 611 -2.24 -40.78 7.54
C PRO A 611 -2.50 -42.28 7.32
N GLU A 612 -3.61 -42.81 7.81
CA GLU A 612 -3.96 -44.23 7.62
C GLU A 612 -4.43 -44.51 6.19
N ALA A 613 -5.18 -43.57 5.61
CA ALA A 613 -5.57 -43.63 4.20
C ALA A 613 -4.33 -43.60 3.28
N MET A 614 -3.32 -42.79 3.63
CA MET A 614 -2.07 -42.65 2.86
C MET A 614 -1.28 -43.96 2.77
N LYS A 615 -1.28 -44.78 3.83
CA LYS A 615 -0.60 -46.08 3.86
C LYS A 615 -1.28 -47.12 2.97
N LYS A 616 -2.60 -47.05 2.84
CA LYS A 616 -3.43 -48.09 2.19
C LYS A 616 -3.80 -47.76 0.74
N MET A 617 -3.75 -46.50 0.34
CA MET A 617 -4.09 -46.11 -1.02
C MET A 617 -3.03 -46.54 -2.05
N SER A 618 -3.48 -46.92 -3.25
CA SER A 618 -2.59 -47.23 -4.36
C SER A 618 -3.09 -46.64 -5.68
N LEU A 619 -2.15 -46.44 -6.59
CA LEU A 619 -2.40 -45.88 -7.91
C LEU A 619 -1.62 -46.69 -8.94
N LYS A 620 -2.30 -47.13 -9.98
CA LYS A 620 -1.69 -47.81 -11.13
C LYS A 620 -1.84 -46.97 -12.38
N LYS A 621 -0.71 -46.74 -13.07
CA LYS A 621 -0.63 -45.98 -14.33
C LYS A 621 -0.45 -46.92 -15.52
N THR A 622 -1.22 -46.71 -16.59
CA THR A 622 -1.03 -47.40 -17.87
C THR A 622 -1.08 -46.39 -19.02
N GLU A 623 -0.13 -46.48 -19.96
CA GLU A 623 -0.13 -45.67 -21.19
C GLU A 623 -0.27 -46.58 -22.41
N LYS A 624 -1.19 -46.23 -23.32
CA LYS A 624 -1.37 -46.92 -24.60
C LYS A 624 -1.78 -45.94 -25.68
N ASN A 625 -0.89 -45.71 -26.66
CA ASN A 625 -1.13 -44.84 -27.82
C ASN A 625 -1.53 -43.40 -27.44
N GLY A 626 -0.88 -42.83 -26.43
CA GLY A 626 -1.16 -41.48 -25.90
C GLY A 626 -2.39 -41.41 -24.99
N LYS A 627 -3.11 -42.52 -24.80
CA LYS A 627 -4.15 -42.64 -23.78
C LYS A 627 -3.51 -43.08 -22.45
N TRP A 628 -3.68 -42.26 -21.43
CA TRP A 628 -3.22 -42.49 -20.07
C TRP A 628 -4.40 -42.91 -19.19
N ILE A 629 -4.22 -43.97 -18.42
CA ILE A 629 -5.24 -44.54 -17.53
C ILE A 629 -4.65 -44.62 -16.13
N PHE A 630 -5.33 -43.99 -15.18
CA PHE A 630 -5.00 -43.99 -13.75
C PHE A 630 -6.09 -44.79 -13.02
N GLU A 631 -5.74 -45.96 -12.52
CA GLU A 631 -6.61 -46.79 -11.68
C GLU A 631 -6.30 -46.45 -10.22
N LEU A 632 -7.23 -45.78 -9.55
CA LEU A 632 -7.13 -45.40 -8.14
C LEU A 632 -7.78 -46.45 -7.25
N ASP A 633 -7.10 -46.80 -6.18
CA ASP A 633 -7.59 -47.67 -5.12
C ASP A 633 -7.42 -46.98 -3.75
N MET A 634 -8.55 -46.64 -3.13
CA MET A 634 -8.67 -45.85 -1.90
C MET A 634 -9.59 -46.61 -0.94
N PRO A 635 -9.11 -47.66 -0.28
CA PRO A 635 -9.96 -48.56 0.50
C PRO A 635 -10.51 -47.92 1.78
N GLU A 636 -9.88 -46.87 2.30
CA GLU A 636 -10.41 -46.12 3.43
C GLU A 636 -11.46 -45.10 2.96
N GLU A 637 -12.48 -44.89 3.78
CA GLU A 637 -13.47 -43.84 3.56
C GLU A 637 -12.83 -42.47 3.83
N GLY A 638 -13.09 -41.49 2.96
CA GLY A 638 -12.61 -40.13 3.17
C GLY A 638 -12.34 -39.35 1.90
N GLU A 639 -11.64 -38.22 2.07
CA GLU A 639 -11.25 -37.32 0.99
C GLU A 639 -9.81 -37.56 0.54
N TYR A 640 -9.63 -37.56 -0.77
CA TYR A 640 -8.36 -37.71 -1.46
C TYR A 640 -8.22 -36.62 -2.52
N SER A 641 -6.99 -36.28 -2.89
CA SER A 641 -6.70 -35.50 -4.09
C SER A 641 -6.00 -36.35 -5.13
N LEU A 642 -6.37 -36.15 -6.39
CA LEU A 642 -5.60 -36.60 -7.54
C LEU A 642 -5.09 -35.36 -8.27
N ASN A 643 -3.80 -35.06 -8.14
CA ASN A 643 -3.14 -34.03 -8.95
C ASN A 643 -2.49 -34.71 -10.15
N VAL A 644 -2.84 -34.26 -11.36
CA VAL A 644 -2.24 -34.74 -12.61
C VAL A 644 -1.32 -33.65 -13.15
N PHE A 645 -0.10 -34.03 -13.49
CA PHE A 645 0.92 -33.16 -14.03
C PHE A 645 1.38 -33.63 -15.40
N GLY A 646 1.74 -32.68 -16.27
CA GLY A 646 2.35 -32.94 -17.57
C GLY A 646 3.79 -32.45 -17.64
N ASN A 647 4.64 -33.19 -18.36
CA ASN A 647 5.98 -32.77 -18.75
C ASN A 647 6.41 -33.40 -20.09
N ASP A 648 7.46 -32.86 -20.71
CA ASP A 648 8.06 -33.46 -21.89
C ASP A 648 8.80 -34.76 -21.52
N LYS A 649 8.62 -35.81 -22.33
CA LYS A 649 9.28 -37.11 -22.14
C LYS A 649 10.81 -36.93 -22.10
N GLY A 650 11.41 -37.27 -20.96
CA GLY A 650 12.86 -37.16 -20.72
C GLY A 650 13.29 -35.85 -20.04
N SER A 651 12.38 -34.91 -19.80
CA SER A 651 12.63 -33.77 -18.90
C SER A 651 12.59 -34.24 -17.44
N SER A 652 13.66 -34.01 -16.70
CA SER A 652 13.90 -34.65 -15.40
C SER A 652 13.78 -33.71 -14.20
N GLY A 653 13.19 -32.51 -14.34
CA GLY A 653 13.22 -31.50 -13.28
C GLY A 653 11.87 -30.84 -12.96
N ARG A 654 11.18 -30.27 -13.95
CA ARG A 654 9.96 -29.48 -13.74
C ARG A 654 8.70 -30.19 -14.26
N MET A 655 7.58 -29.97 -13.56
CA MET A 655 6.26 -30.46 -13.94
C MET A 655 5.24 -29.33 -13.88
N TYR A 656 4.17 -29.45 -14.66
CA TYR A 656 3.08 -28.47 -14.71
C TYR A 656 1.77 -29.14 -14.33
N ASN A 657 1.04 -28.57 -13.37
CA ASN A 657 -0.31 -29.04 -13.05
C ASN A 657 -1.23 -28.88 -14.27
N VAL A 658 -1.99 -29.91 -14.61
CA VAL A 658 -2.92 -29.92 -15.74
C VAL A 658 -4.36 -30.16 -15.31
N HIS A 659 -4.57 -30.94 -14.27
CA HIS A 659 -5.89 -31.15 -13.69
C HIS A 659 -5.77 -31.59 -12.25
N THR A 660 -6.62 -31.07 -11.37
CA THR A 660 -6.69 -31.46 -9.96
C THR A 660 -8.10 -31.90 -9.62
N TYR A 661 -8.24 -33.07 -9.00
CA TYR A 661 -9.52 -33.61 -8.56
C TYR A 661 -9.58 -33.71 -7.04
N LEU A 662 -10.75 -33.40 -6.48
CA LEU A 662 -11.13 -33.84 -5.15
C LEU A 662 -11.94 -35.15 -5.27
N VAL A 663 -11.43 -36.23 -4.70
CA VAL A 663 -12.03 -37.56 -4.78
C VAL A 663 -12.61 -37.94 -3.42
N LYS A 664 -13.90 -38.20 -3.36
CA LYS A 664 -14.61 -38.70 -2.18
C LYS A 664 -14.74 -40.22 -2.32
N SER A 665 -14.11 -40.97 -1.43
CA SER A 665 -14.15 -42.43 -1.41
C SER A 665 -15.15 -42.92 -0.36
N ASP A 666 -16.04 -43.83 -0.76
CA ASP A 666 -16.93 -44.54 0.17
C ASP A 666 -16.19 -45.65 0.95
N GLY A 667 -14.90 -45.88 0.65
CA GLY A 667 -14.10 -46.97 1.19
C GLY A 667 -14.60 -48.35 0.78
N ARG A 668 -13.93 -49.40 1.26
CA ARG A 668 -14.43 -50.78 1.22
C ARG A 668 -13.81 -51.63 2.34
N PRO A 669 -14.48 -52.72 2.76
CA PRO A 669 -13.84 -53.71 3.61
C PRO A 669 -12.62 -54.30 2.89
N LEU A 670 -11.50 -54.37 3.60
CA LEU A 670 -10.30 -55.04 3.13
C LEU A 670 -10.55 -56.55 3.10
N THR A 671 -10.17 -57.22 2.01
CA THR A 671 -10.26 -58.68 1.93
C THR A 671 -9.03 -59.33 2.55
N ASP A 672 -9.21 -60.47 3.23
CA ASP A 672 -8.10 -61.23 3.82
C ASP A 672 -7.02 -61.52 2.76
N GLY A 673 -5.83 -60.94 2.95
CA GLY A 673 -4.68 -61.09 2.04
C GLY A 673 -4.37 -59.91 1.12
N GLU A 674 -5.11 -58.80 1.17
CA GLU A 674 -4.66 -57.54 0.55
C GLU A 674 -3.40 -57.04 1.28
N THR A 675 -2.24 -57.18 0.63
CA THR A 675 -0.96 -56.65 1.12
C THR A 675 -0.78 -55.20 0.68
N PHE A 676 -0.62 -54.30 1.63
CA PHE A 676 -0.25 -52.90 1.39
C PHE A 676 1.27 -52.76 1.51
N ASP A 677 1.85 -51.83 0.77
CA ASP A 677 3.29 -51.56 0.84
C ASP A 677 3.67 -51.05 2.23
N GLU A 678 4.20 -51.91 3.10
CA GLU A 678 4.72 -51.52 4.41
C GLU A 678 5.97 -50.64 4.31
N GLU A 679 6.67 -50.66 3.16
CA GLU A 679 7.79 -49.75 2.84
C GLU A 679 7.33 -48.35 2.41
N ASN A 680 6.02 -48.08 2.26
CA ASN A 680 5.49 -46.71 2.13
C ASN A 680 5.57 -45.97 3.47
N ASN A 681 6.79 -45.70 3.91
CA ASN A 681 7.08 -44.86 5.06
C ASN A 681 6.77 -43.40 4.68
N TYR A 682 5.48 -43.05 4.63
CA TYR A 682 5.03 -41.68 4.48
C TYR A 682 5.57 -40.90 5.66
N ASN A 683 6.59 -40.07 5.41
CA ASN A 683 7.10 -39.17 6.41
C ASN A 683 6.00 -38.13 6.67
N ALA A 684 5.35 -38.20 7.84
CA ALA A 684 4.19 -37.38 8.16
C ALA A 684 4.50 -35.87 8.17
N ASN A 685 5.79 -35.51 8.30
CA ASN A 685 6.25 -34.13 8.31
C ASN A 685 6.92 -33.78 6.98
N VAL A 686 6.12 -33.41 5.99
CA VAL A 686 6.58 -32.65 4.82
C VAL A 686 7.04 -31.28 5.32
N PRO A 687 8.29 -30.84 5.09
CA PRO A 687 8.73 -29.49 5.43
C PRO A 687 7.88 -28.45 4.70
N ILE A 688 7.32 -27.51 5.46
CA ILE A 688 6.53 -26.38 4.96
C ILE A 688 7.17 -25.11 5.47
N GLU A 689 7.67 -24.27 4.57
CA GLU A 689 8.41 -23.05 4.95
C GLU A 689 8.08 -21.86 4.04
N THR A 690 8.12 -20.66 4.61
CA THR A 690 8.10 -19.40 3.85
C THR A 690 9.50 -18.79 3.77
N VAL A 691 9.95 -18.51 2.55
CA VAL A 691 11.24 -17.90 2.20
C VAL A 691 10.99 -16.49 1.70
N GLN A 692 11.62 -15.50 2.31
CA GLN A 692 11.60 -14.11 1.84
C GLN A 692 12.87 -13.84 1.04
N THR A 693 12.77 -13.23 -0.14
CA THR A 693 13.93 -12.89 -0.98
C THR A 693 13.70 -11.63 -1.80
N ALA A 694 14.76 -10.88 -2.10
CA ALA A 694 14.74 -9.86 -3.15
C ALA A 694 15.35 -10.36 -4.47
N ASP A 695 16.09 -11.46 -4.39
CA ASP A 695 16.88 -12.00 -5.49
C ASP A 695 15.97 -12.61 -6.55
N GLN A 696 16.41 -12.50 -7.81
CA GLN A 696 15.75 -13.14 -8.94
C GLN A 696 16.02 -14.64 -9.03
N GLU A 697 16.93 -15.16 -8.20
CA GLU A 697 17.24 -16.58 -8.13
C GLU A 697 17.26 -17.00 -6.67
N VAL A 698 16.59 -18.10 -6.36
CA VAL A 698 16.59 -18.71 -5.03
C VAL A 698 17.15 -20.11 -5.10
N LEU A 699 17.90 -20.48 -4.07
CA LEU A 699 18.49 -21.81 -3.94
C LEU A 699 17.82 -22.53 -2.78
N ILE A 700 17.10 -23.61 -3.07
CA ILE A 700 16.35 -24.38 -2.07
C ILE A 700 16.97 -25.77 -1.95
N PRO A 701 17.40 -26.21 -0.76
CA PRO A 701 17.99 -27.53 -0.58
C PRO A 701 16.96 -28.64 -0.81
N ILE A 702 17.39 -29.73 -1.46
CA ILE A 702 16.58 -30.94 -1.56
C ILE A 702 16.74 -31.74 -0.26
N PRO A 703 15.65 -32.19 0.39
CA PRO A 703 15.75 -33.01 1.58
C PRO A 703 16.63 -34.27 1.34
N PRO A 704 17.46 -34.67 2.32
CA PRO A 704 18.38 -35.79 2.14
C PRO A 704 17.62 -37.10 1.92
N GLY A 705 18.18 -37.99 1.09
CA GLY A 705 17.61 -39.30 0.79
C GLY A 705 16.82 -39.38 -0.52
N PHE A 706 16.40 -38.25 -1.11
CA PHE A 706 15.64 -38.24 -2.36
C PHE A 706 16.53 -38.06 -3.60
N LYS A 707 16.47 -39.04 -4.52
CA LYS A 707 17.30 -39.06 -5.72
C LYS A 707 16.55 -38.57 -6.97
N ASN A 708 15.29 -38.92 -7.12
CA ASN A 708 14.51 -38.61 -8.32
C ASN A 708 13.47 -37.52 -8.01
N VAL A 709 13.93 -36.28 -7.92
CA VAL A 709 13.08 -35.15 -7.50
C VAL A 709 12.52 -34.41 -8.71
N ALA A 710 11.23 -34.12 -8.66
CA ALA A 710 10.53 -33.25 -9.59
C ALA A 710 9.96 -32.04 -8.86
N VAL A 711 9.81 -30.93 -9.57
CA VAL A 711 9.46 -29.63 -9.01
C VAL A 711 8.23 -29.08 -9.72
N GLU A 712 7.23 -28.69 -8.94
CA GLU A 712 6.16 -27.81 -9.39
C GLU A 712 6.45 -26.42 -8.81
N LEU A 713 6.51 -25.40 -9.67
CA LEU A 713 6.68 -24.00 -9.28
C LEU A 713 5.66 -23.15 -10.03
N HIS A 714 4.90 -22.34 -9.32
CA HIS A 714 3.97 -21.37 -9.89
C HIS A 714 3.90 -20.12 -9.03
N ARG A 715 3.50 -18.99 -9.62
CA ARG A 715 3.18 -17.78 -8.85
C ARG A 715 1.70 -17.83 -8.45
N ARG A 716 1.40 -17.55 -7.17
CA ARG A 716 0.08 -17.79 -6.56
C ARG A 716 -1.03 -16.89 -7.07
N ASN A 717 -0.68 -15.73 -7.60
CA ASN A 717 -1.62 -14.72 -8.09
C ASN A 717 -1.40 -14.41 -9.57
N ALA A 718 -0.93 -15.37 -10.38
CA ALA A 718 -0.63 -15.13 -11.78
C ALA A 718 -0.90 -16.33 -12.69
N ASN A 719 -1.09 -16.01 -13.97
CA ASN A 719 -1.29 -16.94 -15.08
C ASN A 719 0.02 -17.08 -15.89
N ASP A 720 1.15 -17.26 -15.20
CA ASP A 720 2.45 -17.35 -15.85
C ASP A 720 2.49 -18.56 -16.82
N PRO A 721 3.03 -18.41 -18.04
CA PRO A 721 3.19 -19.53 -18.95
C PRO A 721 4.24 -20.54 -18.42
N PRO A 722 4.14 -21.82 -18.81
CA PRO A 722 5.17 -22.83 -18.55
C PRO A 722 6.56 -22.38 -19.05
N ASP A 723 7.59 -22.47 -18.21
CA ASP A 723 8.99 -22.17 -18.55
C ASP A 723 9.93 -23.32 -18.13
N PRO A 724 10.38 -24.20 -19.04
CA PRO A 724 11.21 -25.33 -18.66
C PRO A 724 12.54 -24.93 -18.01
N ASP A 725 13.05 -23.73 -18.27
CA ASP A 725 14.36 -23.24 -17.80
C ASP A 725 14.28 -22.49 -16.45
N GLN A 726 13.08 -22.34 -15.90
CA GLN A 726 12.85 -21.64 -14.63
C GLN A 726 13.44 -22.40 -13.43
N VAL A 727 13.57 -23.72 -13.51
CA VAL A 727 14.01 -24.58 -12.40
C VAL A 727 15.12 -25.51 -12.86
N GLN A 728 16.22 -25.54 -12.11
CA GLN A 728 17.34 -26.43 -12.36
C GLN A 728 17.78 -27.13 -11.07
N ILE A 729 18.03 -28.44 -11.13
CA ILE A 729 18.61 -29.19 -10.02
C ILE A 729 20.12 -29.18 -10.19
N ILE A 730 20.83 -28.63 -9.20
CA ILE A 730 22.29 -28.49 -9.20
C ILE A 730 22.90 -29.19 -7.99
N ASP A 731 24.16 -29.60 -8.12
CA ASP A 731 24.99 -30.07 -7.00
C ASP A 731 25.88 -28.91 -6.58
N GLN A 732 25.69 -28.45 -5.34
CA GLN A 732 26.49 -27.38 -4.75
C GLN A 732 27.13 -27.93 -3.47
N GLU A 733 28.45 -28.13 -3.52
CA GLU A 733 29.27 -28.57 -2.39
C GLU A 733 28.83 -29.92 -1.76
N GLY A 734 28.32 -30.84 -2.58
CA GLY A 734 27.87 -32.16 -2.12
C GLY A 734 26.43 -32.17 -1.59
N MET A 735 25.73 -31.04 -1.64
CA MET A 735 24.29 -30.95 -1.41
C MET A 735 23.57 -30.70 -2.74
N ARG A 736 22.50 -31.47 -2.98
CA ARG A 736 21.63 -31.23 -4.14
C ARG A 736 20.64 -30.13 -3.80
N CYS A 737 20.57 -29.13 -4.65
CA CYS A 737 19.71 -27.97 -4.47
C CYS A 737 18.92 -27.68 -5.74
N ILE A 738 17.83 -26.95 -5.58
CA ILE A 738 17.01 -26.43 -6.65
C ILE A 738 17.35 -24.96 -6.80
N LEU A 739 17.86 -24.59 -7.98
CA LEU A 739 17.99 -23.21 -8.41
C LEU A 739 16.70 -22.84 -9.15
N ALA A 740 15.92 -21.93 -8.57
CA ALA A 740 14.67 -21.43 -9.15
C ALA A 740 14.79 -19.95 -9.53
N LYS A 741 14.42 -19.61 -10.77
CA LYS A 741 14.39 -18.24 -11.30
C LYS A 741 13.01 -17.61 -11.06
N LEU A 742 13.01 -16.43 -10.47
CA LEU A 742 11.86 -15.64 -10.02
C LEU A 742 11.93 -14.25 -10.67
N PRO A 743 11.68 -14.13 -11.99
CA PRO A 743 11.97 -12.91 -12.75
C PRO A 743 11.19 -11.69 -12.23
N GLU A 744 9.95 -11.91 -11.80
CA GLU A 744 9.04 -10.86 -11.34
C GLU A 744 8.81 -10.92 -9.83
N TYR A 745 8.42 -9.80 -9.23
CA TYR A 745 8.02 -9.77 -7.82
C TYR A 745 6.67 -10.49 -7.62
N GLY A 746 6.47 -11.03 -6.43
CA GLY A 746 5.25 -11.73 -6.06
C GLY A 746 5.47 -12.93 -5.17
N GLU A 747 4.39 -13.65 -4.90
CA GLU A 747 4.38 -14.81 -4.04
C GLU A 747 4.36 -16.09 -4.88
N TYR A 748 5.40 -16.91 -4.76
CA TYR A 748 5.56 -18.15 -5.48
C TYR A 748 5.32 -19.35 -4.56
N MET A 749 4.79 -20.42 -5.12
CA MET A 749 4.60 -21.68 -4.42
C MET A 749 5.39 -22.76 -5.14
N MET A 750 6.31 -23.39 -4.41
CA MET A 750 7.16 -24.47 -4.91
C MET A 750 6.88 -25.76 -4.14
N ASN A 751 6.45 -26.79 -4.84
CA ASN A 751 6.25 -28.13 -4.30
C ASN A 751 7.32 -29.06 -4.86
N LEU A 752 8.01 -29.78 -3.97
CA LEU A 752 9.01 -30.78 -4.31
C LEU A 752 8.37 -32.16 -4.23
N TYR A 753 8.66 -33.00 -5.21
CA TYR A 753 8.08 -34.33 -5.34
C TYR A 753 9.16 -35.39 -5.51
N ASP A 754 9.09 -36.48 -4.76
CA ASP A 754 9.85 -37.69 -5.07
C ASP A 754 9.09 -38.52 -6.12
N ARG A 755 9.78 -38.93 -7.17
CA ARG A 755 9.23 -39.62 -8.33
C ARG A 755 9.66 -41.07 -8.33
N ASP A 756 8.68 -41.98 -8.32
CA ASP A 756 8.95 -43.41 -8.44
C ASP A 756 9.08 -43.89 -9.89
N GLU A 757 9.52 -45.13 -10.07
CA GLU A 757 9.72 -45.77 -11.38
C GLU A 757 8.42 -45.96 -12.17
N ASN A 758 7.27 -45.91 -11.49
CA ASN A 758 5.94 -46.06 -12.09
C ASN A 758 5.30 -44.71 -12.48
N GLY A 759 6.01 -43.60 -12.24
CA GLY A 759 5.55 -42.25 -12.56
C GLY A 759 4.48 -41.72 -11.60
N ARG A 760 4.39 -42.27 -10.39
CA ARG A 760 3.70 -41.64 -9.26
C ARG A 760 4.68 -40.67 -8.60
N VAL A 761 4.14 -39.54 -8.17
CA VAL A 761 4.89 -38.52 -7.44
C VAL A 761 4.32 -38.37 -6.02
N ARG A 762 5.19 -38.07 -5.06
CA ARG A 762 4.83 -37.85 -3.65
C ARG A 762 5.43 -36.55 -3.17
N ASN A 763 4.61 -35.66 -2.61
CA ASN A 763 5.12 -34.39 -2.10
C ASN A 763 6.08 -34.64 -0.92
N ILE A 764 7.29 -34.06 -1.00
CA ILE A 764 8.36 -34.20 -0.01
C ILE A 764 8.76 -32.89 0.65
N ALA A 765 8.40 -31.74 0.05
CA ALA A 765 8.56 -30.41 0.66
C ALA A 765 7.66 -29.38 -0.04
N LYS A 766 7.36 -28.28 0.66
CA LYS A 766 6.55 -27.16 0.17
C LYS A 766 7.15 -25.84 0.65
N TYR A 767 7.40 -24.93 -0.28
CA TYR A 767 8.03 -23.64 0.00
C TYR A 767 7.22 -22.49 -0.59
N GLN A 768 6.77 -21.56 0.24
CA GLN A 768 6.26 -20.27 -0.23
C GLN A 768 7.42 -19.30 -0.35
N ILE A 769 7.70 -18.82 -1.56
CA ILE A 769 8.80 -17.90 -1.80
C ILE A 769 8.22 -16.53 -2.12
N ASN A 770 8.32 -15.62 -1.17
CA ASN A 770 7.86 -14.25 -1.30
C ASN A 770 9.00 -13.39 -1.83
N ARG A 771 8.95 -13.07 -3.13
CA ARG A 771 9.91 -12.17 -3.76
C ARG A 771 9.40 -10.74 -3.68
N LYS A 772 10.06 -9.90 -2.89
CA LYS A 772 9.71 -8.48 -2.69
C LYS A 772 10.91 -7.57 -2.90
N PRO A 773 10.72 -6.28 -3.23
CA PRO A 773 11.80 -5.29 -3.18
C PRO A 773 12.50 -5.29 -1.82
N SER A 774 13.81 -5.02 -1.79
CA SER A 774 14.59 -5.08 -0.54
C SER A 774 14.09 -4.12 0.55
N SER A 775 13.40 -3.03 0.19
CA SER A 775 12.75 -2.11 1.12
C SER A 775 11.59 -2.76 1.88
N GLU A 776 10.78 -3.58 1.20
CA GLU A 776 9.55 -4.20 1.74
C GLU A 776 9.82 -5.45 2.58
N LEU A 777 11.03 -6.03 2.49
CA LEU A 777 11.40 -7.23 3.26
C LEU A 777 11.42 -7.01 4.78
N TYR A 778 11.45 -5.74 5.22
CA TYR A 778 11.52 -5.35 6.64
C TYR A 778 10.20 -4.80 7.19
N GLU A 779 9.20 -4.52 6.34
CA GLU A 779 7.97 -3.81 6.71
C GLU A 779 6.85 -4.77 7.16
N ASP A 780 6.79 -5.98 6.59
CA ASP A 780 5.68 -6.93 6.79
C ASP A 780 5.89 -7.89 7.98
N ASN A 781 6.26 -7.35 9.16
CA ASN A 781 6.53 -8.19 10.34
C ASN A 781 5.57 -7.90 11.49
N THR A 782 4.51 -8.71 11.61
CA THR A 782 3.58 -8.73 12.75
C THR A 782 4.28 -8.70 14.11
N LYS A 783 5.46 -9.29 14.22
CA LYS A 783 6.24 -9.27 15.46
C LYS A 783 6.75 -7.87 15.80
N MET A 784 7.26 -7.11 14.82
CA MET A 784 7.71 -5.74 15.03
C MET A 784 6.56 -4.83 15.45
N LEU A 785 5.39 -4.98 14.83
CA LEU A 785 4.18 -4.24 15.19
C LEU A 785 3.79 -4.47 16.65
N MET A 786 3.74 -5.75 17.06
CA MET A 786 3.38 -6.13 18.44
C MET A 786 4.45 -5.70 19.46
N THR A 787 5.74 -5.73 19.10
CA THR A 787 6.83 -5.21 19.95
C THR A 787 6.69 -3.70 20.17
N ASN A 788 6.40 -2.93 19.12
CA ASN A 788 6.26 -1.47 19.22
C ASN A 788 5.04 -1.07 20.06
N ILE A 789 3.93 -1.82 19.96
CA ILE A 789 2.75 -1.64 20.81
C ILE A 789 3.08 -1.99 22.27
N GLY A 790 3.76 -3.13 22.50
CA GLY A 790 4.16 -3.58 23.83
C GLY A 790 4.99 -2.54 24.58
N ALA A 791 5.97 -1.94 23.90
CA ALA A 791 6.80 -0.86 24.46
C ALA A 791 6.00 0.43 24.78
N ALA A 792 4.91 0.69 24.06
CA ALA A 792 4.02 1.83 24.31
C ALA A 792 3.05 1.59 25.48
N THR A 793 2.58 0.35 25.68
CA THR A 793 1.64 -0.03 26.76
C THR A 793 2.31 -0.17 28.13
N THR A 794 3.60 -0.53 28.20
CA THR A 794 4.31 -0.77 29.48
C THR A 794 4.55 0.48 30.34
N HIS A 795 4.15 1.67 29.89
CA HIS A 795 4.31 2.92 30.63
C HIS A 795 3.05 3.39 31.38
N GLU A 796 1.90 2.72 31.21
CA GLU A 796 0.63 3.12 31.87
C GLU A 796 0.02 2.05 32.78
N ASP A 797 0.49 0.79 32.76
CA ASP A 797 -0.17 -0.36 33.42
C ASP A 797 0.35 -0.73 34.84
N GLU A 798 1.12 0.10 35.54
CA GLU A 798 1.57 -0.21 36.93
C GLU A 798 0.61 0.21 38.05
N GLU A 799 -0.54 0.80 37.74
CA GLU A 799 -1.59 1.06 38.74
C GLU A 799 -2.88 0.30 38.36
N GLU A 800 -3.32 -0.57 39.27
CA GLU A 800 -4.59 -1.31 39.28
C GLU A 800 -4.60 -2.73 38.65
N GLU A 801 -4.25 -3.73 39.46
CA GLU A 801 -5.16 -4.86 39.80
C GLU A 801 -4.41 -5.93 40.65
N GLN A 802 -4.62 -5.92 41.97
CA GLN A 802 -4.27 -7.05 42.84
C GLN A 802 -5.52 -7.53 43.57
N PHE A 803 -6.05 -8.68 43.16
CA PHE A 803 -7.19 -9.33 43.82
C PHE A 803 -6.73 -10.19 45.00
N THR A 804 -7.52 -10.09 46.05
CA THR A 804 -7.43 -10.62 47.42
C THR A 804 -7.42 -12.14 47.54
N LEU A 805 -6.52 -12.67 48.39
CA LEU A 805 -6.74 -13.87 49.20
C LEU A 805 -6.22 -13.60 50.62
N GLU A 806 -7.10 -13.71 51.62
CA GLU A 806 -6.76 -13.47 53.03
C GLU A 806 -5.78 -14.55 53.57
N PRO A 807 -4.75 -14.15 54.34
CA PRO A 807 -3.83 -15.09 55.00
C PRO A 807 -4.37 -15.59 56.35
N ASP A 808 -4.14 -16.87 56.63
CA ASP A 808 -4.39 -17.53 57.91
C ASP A 808 -3.38 -17.04 58.98
N GLU A 809 -3.86 -16.55 60.13
CA GLU A 809 -3.07 -15.78 61.11
C GLU A 809 -2.06 -16.60 61.93
N ASN A 810 -1.94 -17.92 61.70
CA ASN A 810 -1.05 -18.81 62.46
C ASN A 810 0.11 -19.45 61.66
N GLU A 811 0.44 -18.95 60.46
CA GLU A 811 1.63 -19.40 59.73
C GLU A 811 2.94 -18.84 60.36
N SER A 812 3.92 -19.72 60.60
CA SER A 812 5.25 -19.33 61.11
C SER A 812 6.00 -18.43 60.11
N GLU A 813 6.90 -17.57 60.60
CA GLU A 813 7.72 -16.68 59.75
C GLU A 813 8.56 -17.45 58.71
N GLU A 814 8.96 -18.69 59.02
CA GLU A 814 9.62 -19.58 58.05
C GLU A 814 8.66 -20.10 56.97
N ALA A 815 7.39 -20.38 57.31
CA ALA A 815 6.38 -20.80 56.33
C ALA A 815 5.95 -19.65 55.40
N LYS A 816 5.84 -18.42 55.92
CA LYS A 816 5.54 -17.23 55.13
C LYS A 816 6.65 -16.88 54.14
N SER A 817 7.91 -16.97 54.56
CA SER A 817 9.06 -16.74 53.69
C SER A 817 9.21 -17.82 52.62
N LEU A 818 8.97 -19.10 52.94
CA LEU A 818 8.92 -20.19 51.95
C LEU A 818 7.79 -20.01 50.94
N ARG A 819 6.58 -19.64 51.38
CA ARG A 819 5.42 -19.42 50.50
C ARG A 819 5.62 -18.23 49.57
N LEU A 820 6.19 -17.13 50.06
CA LEU A 820 6.55 -15.97 49.25
C LEU A 820 7.61 -16.33 48.21
N GLN A 821 8.60 -17.14 48.59
CA GLN A 821 9.64 -17.61 47.67
C GLN A 821 9.07 -18.58 46.62
N GLU A 822 8.15 -19.49 47.00
CA GLU A 822 7.44 -20.37 46.05
C GLU A 822 6.52 -19.61 45.09
N GLU A 823 5.80 -18.58 45.57
CA GLU A 823 4.96 -17.71 44.73
C GLU A 823 5.81 -16.89 43.76
N GLN A 824 6.93 -16.32 44.21
CA GLN A 824 7.91 -15.64 43.35
C GLN A 824 8.53 -16.61 42.33
N MET A 825 8.82 -17.85 42.73
CA MET A 825 9.37 -18.87 41.83
C MET A 825 8.34 -19.28 40.78
N ARG A 826 7.06 -19.46 41.13
CA ARG A 826 5.97 -19.75 40.18
C ARG A 826 5.70 -18.58 39.22
N ALA A 827 5.69 -17.35 39.73
CA ALA A 827 5.53 -16.15 38.91
C ALA A 827 6.68 -16.02 37.91
N THR A 828 7.93 -16.20 38.37
CA THR A 828 9.12 -16.10 37.51
C THR A 828 9.18 -17.23 36.48
N ARG A 829 8.77 -18.47 36.81
CA ARG A 829 8.62 -19.57 35.82
C ARG A 829 7.62 -19.23 34.73
N ARG A 830 6.47 -18.61 35.06
CA ARG A 830 5.49 -18.15 34.06
C ARG A 830 6.08 -17.09 33.15
N GLN A 831 6.88 -16.16 33.68
CA GLN A 831 7.54 -15.14 32.88
C GLN A 831 8.64 -15.72 31.98
N ILE A 832 9.40 -16.73 32.44
CA ILE A 832 10.36 -17.45 31.59
C ILE A 832 9.62 -18.18 30.46
N GLN A 833 8.55 -18.91 30.76
CA GLN A 833 7.76 -19.62 29.75
C GLN A 833 7.20 -18.66 28.70
N LYS A 834 6.67 -17.52 29.14
CA LYS A 834 6.20 -16.43 28.27
C LYS A 834 7.34 -15.86 27.41
N ALA A 835 8.53 -15.65 27.98
CA ALA A 835 9.69 -15.17 27.24
C ALA A 835 10.21 -16.20 26.20
N ILE A 836 10.14 -17.50 26.50
CA ILE A 836 10.45 -18.58 25.54
C ILE A 836 9.46 -18.57 24.37
N GLU A 837 8.17 -18.45 24.65
CA GLU A 837 7.11 -18.40 23.64
C GLU A 837 7.22 -17.15 22.76
N MET A 838 7.57 -16.01 23.36
CA MET A 838 7.79 -14.73 22.67
C MET A 838 9.12 -14.67 21.92
N LYS A 839 10.06 -15.56 22.24
CA LYS A 839 11.42 -15.56 21.68
C LYS A 839 12.13 -14.20 21.84
N ASP A 840 11.99 -13.59 23.02
CA ASP A 840 12.56 -12.28 23.35
C ASP A 840 13.88 -12.47 24.13
N PRO A 841 15.03 -12.05 23.56
CA PRO A 841 16.33 -12.26 24.19
C PRO A 841 16.53 -11.42 25.47
N GLU A 842 16.03 -10.18 25.54
CA GLU A 842 16.18 -9.33 26.72
C GLU A 842 15.33 -9.83 27.88
N MET A 843 14.08 -10.24 27.60
CA MET A 843 13.22 -10.85 28.61
C MET A 843 13.78 -12.19 29.08
N LEU A 844 14.24 -13.05 28.16
CA LEU A 844 14.90 -14.32 28.54
C LEU A 844 16.09 -14.05 29.44
N GLN A 845 16.98 -13.13 29.09
CA GLN A 845 18.16 -12.80 29.88
C GLN A 845 17.79 -12.25 31.27
N ARG A 846 16.81 -11.33 31.34
CA ARG A 846 16.32 -10.74 32.59
C ARG A 846 15.69 -11.79 33.51
N TYR A 847 14.80 -12.63 32.99
CA TYR A 847 14.05 -13.58 33.80
C TYR A 847 14.86 -14.84 34.13
N ILE A 848 15.81 -15.26 33.28
CA ILE A 848 16.81 -16.28 33.64
C ILE A 848 17.63 -15.78 34.84
N ALA A 849 18.16 -14.55 34.79
CA ALA A 849 18.94 -13.98 35.89
C ALA A 849 18.11 -13.77 37.18
N ALA A 850 16.83 -13.39 37.05
CA ALA A 850 15.92 -13.29 38.19
C ALA A 850 15.60 -14.66 38.79
N TYR A 851 15.41 -15.68 37.96
CA TYR A 851 15.13 -17.05 38.41
C TYR A 851 16.33 -17.68 39.09
N GLU A 852 17.55 -17.49 38.56
CA GLU A 852 18.79 -17.98 39.16
C GLU A 852 19.04 -17.42 40.57
N LYS A 853 18.66 -16.17 40.84
CA LYS A 853 18.75 -15.57 42.18
C LYS A 853 17.85 -16.25 43.21
N LEU A 854 16.81 -16.94 42.77
CA LEU A 854 15.91 -17.72 43.63
C LEU A 854 16.45 -19.13 43.94
N ASN A 855 17.65 -19.45 43.43
CA ASN A 855 18.37 -20.71 43.62
C ASN A 855 17.55 -21.94 43.19
N PRO A 856 17.11 -22.00 41.91
CA PRO A 856 16.29 -23.07 41.38
C PRO A 856 17.12 -24.35 41.24
N ASP A 857 16.45 -25.49 41.01
CA ASP A 857 17.12 -26.76 40.76
C ASP A 857 18.14 -26.63 39.59
N PRO A 858 19.40 -27.04 39.77
CA PRO A 858 20.41 -27.00 38.70
C PRO A 858 20.00 -27.73 37.42
N ASP A 859 19.15 -28.75 37.52
CA ASP A 859 18.65 -29.58 36.41
C ASP A 859 17.24 -29.17 35.94
N ASP A 860 16.79 -27.94 36.24
CA ASP A 860 15.48 -27.44 35.83
C ASP A 860 15.34 -27.37 34.29
N GLU A 861 14.47 -28.22 33.73
CA GLU A 861 14.22 -28.31 32.29
C GLU A 861 13.79 -26.97 31.66
N LEU A 862 13.03 -26.14 32.38
CA LEU A 862 12.57 -24.84 31.88
C LEU A 862 13.75 -23.87 31.74
N LEU A 863 14.66 -23.88 32.70
CA LEU A 863 15.86 -23.04 32.68
C LEU A 863 16.84 -23.48 31.57
N GLN A 864 16.98 -24.79 31.35
CA GLN A 864 17.77 -25.33 30.24
C GLN A 864 17.16 -24.94 28.88
N LYS A 865 15.84 -25.07 28.71
CA LYS A 865 15.13 -24.62 27.50
C LYS A 865 15.26 -23.11 27.28
N ALA A 866 15.13 -22.31 28.34
CA ALA A 866 15.28 -20.85 28.26
C ALA A 866 16.69 -20.44 27.80
N ARG A 867 17.73 -21.05 28.39
CA ARG A 867 19.14 -20.80 28.00
C ARG A 867 19.43 -21.25 26.57
N ASN A 868 18.91 -22.41 26.16
CA ASN A 868 19.07 -22.88 24.79
C ASN A 868 18.39 -21.93 23.79
N MET A 869 17.15 -21.51 24.07
CA MET A 869 16.42 -20.53 23.26
C MET A 869 17.17 -19.19 23.18
N LEU A 870 17.66 -18.68 24.31
CA LEU A 870 18.47 -17.45 24.34
C LEU A 870 19.73 -17.60 23.48
N GLY A 871 20.46 -18.71 23.61
CA GLY A 871 21.65 -19.00 22.81
C GLY A 871 21.35 -19.08 21.31
N VAL A 872 20.23 -19.69 20.91
CA VAL A 872 19.78 -19.73 19.51
C VAL A 872 19.49 -18.33 18.97
N LEU A 873 18.85 -17.46 19.76
CA LEU A 873 18.52 -16.10 19.36
C LEU A 873 19.77 -15.21 19.25
N GLU A 874 20.67 -15.27 20.23
CA GLU A 874 21.96 -14.56 20.21
C GLU A 874 22.82 -15.02 19.03
N ALA A 875 22.86 -16.33 18.75
CA ALA A 875 23.59 -16.86 17.61
C ALA A 875 22.99 -16.40 16.27
N LYS A 876 21.66 -16.32 16.17
CA LYS A 876 20.98 -15.80 14.98
C LYS A 876 21.31 -14.33 14.73
N GLU A 877 21.30 -13.52 15.78
CA GLU A 877 21.67 -12.10 15.68
C GLU A 877 23.15 -11.95 15.30
N ALA A 878 24.05 -12.68 15.95
CA ALA A 878 25.48 -12.68 15.64
C ALA A 878 25.75 -13.10 14.18
N LEU A 879 25.05 -14.11 13.67
CA LEU A 879 25.11 -14.52 12.25
C LEU A 879 24.65 -13.39 11.32
N THR A 880 23.58 -12.69 11.68
CA THR A 880 23.02 -11.59 10.88
C THR A 880 24.00 -10.42 10.81
N VAL A 881 24.54 -10.00 11.97
CA VAL A 881 25.52 -8.91 12.06
C VAL A 881 26.80 -9.26 11.31
N ALA A 882 27.34 -10.47 11.50
CA ALA A 882 28.56 -10.91 10.83
C ALA A 882 28.37 -11.02 9.31
N SER A 883 27.21 -11.52 8.86
CA SER A 883 26.88 -11.60 7.44
C SER A 883 26.73 -10.22 6.80
N GLY A 884 26.14 -9.27 7.51
CA GLY A 884 26.02 -7.88 7.06
C GLY A 884 27.37 -7.17 6.91
N LYS A 885 28.29 -7.37 7.88
CA LYS A 885 29.64 -6.81 7.82
C LYS A 885 30.54 -7.46 6.76
N ARG A 886 30.22 -8.69 6.31
CA ARG A 886 31.03 -9.50 5.39
C ARG A 886 32.49 -9.65 5.84
N ASP A 887 32.73 -9.66 7.16
CA ASP A 887 34.04 -9.91 7.74
C ASP A 887 34.22 -11.43 7.91
N LEU A 888 35.24 -11.98 7.24
CA LEU A 888 35.44 -13.43 7.18
C LEU A 888 35.73 -14.05 8.55
N ASP A 889 36.42 -13.34 9.44
CA ASP A 889 36.82 -13.87 10.74
C ASP A 889 35.68 -13.76 11.76
N GLU A 890 34.90 -12.67 11.74
CA GLU A 890 33.65 -12.58 12.51
C GLU A 890 32.63 -13.61 12.05
N LEU A 891 32.48 -13.82 10.74
CA LEU A 891 31.54 -14.78 10.16
C LEU A 891 31.91 -16.23 10.51
N LYS A 892 33.20 -16.60 10.49
CA LYS A 892 33.67 -17.92 10.95
C LYS A 892 33.35 -18.17 12.43
N ARG A 893 33.53 -17.17 13.29
CA ARG A 893 33.20 -17.27 14.72
C ARG A 893 31.69 -17.42 14.92
N ALA A 894 30.88 -16.61 14.24
CA ALA A 894 29.42 -16.67 14.33
C ALA A 894 28.85 -18.01 13.86
N ILE A 895 29.36 -18.57 12.75
CA ILE A 895 28.95 -19.90 12.25
C ILE A 895 29.29 -20.99 13.27
N THR A 896 30.47 -20.93 13.89
CA THR A 896 30.91 -21.92 14.88
C THR A 896 30.04 -21.86 16.14
N ALA A 897 29.74 -20.66 16.62
CA ALA A 897 28.86 -20.45 17.76
C ALA A 897 27.43 -20.93 17.46
N ALA A 898 26.88 -20.60 16.28
CA ALA A 898 25.56 -21.04 15.86
C ALA A 898 25.45 -22.57 15.74
N LYS A 899 26.45 -23.25 15.19
CA LYS A 899 26.48 -24.72 15.12
C LYS A 899 26.51 -25.39 16.50
N ALA A 900 27.09 -24.73 17.51
CA ALA A 900 27.16 -25.29 18.86
C ALA A 900 25.82 -25.27 19.59
N VAL A 901 24.95 -24.31 19.28
CA VAL A 901 23.62 -24.13 19.92
C VAL A 901 22.45 -24.63 19.07
N ASN A 902 22.68 -24.96 17.79
CA ASN A 902 21.65 -25.41 16.85
C ASN A 902 21.30 -26.90 17.00
N GLN A 903 20.89 -27.33 18.20
CA GLN A 903 20.53 -28.73 18.47
C GLN A 903 19.17 -29.13 17.87
N ASP A 904 18.26 -28.16 17.73
CA ASP A 904 16.89 -28.35 17.23
C ASP A 904 16.73 -27.95 15.75
N HIS A 905 17.82 -27.82 14.99
CA HIS A 905 17.83 -27.45 13.56
C HIS A 905 17.19 -26.08 13.21
N GLN A 906 16.93 -25.22 14.20
CA GLN A 906 16.27 -23.92 14.00
C GLN A 906 17.10 -22.88 13.24
N LEU A 907 18.43 -23.07 13.15
CA LEU A 907 19.36 -22.17 12.49
C LEU A 907 19.95 -22.77 11.20
N ASP A 908 19.48 -23.92 10.72
CA ASP A 908 20.06 -24.62 9.57
C ASP A 908 20.17 -23.73 8.33
N LEU A 909 19.10 -22.97 8.04
CA LEU A 909 19.06 -22.04 6.92
C LEU A 909 20.06 -20.89 7.11
N GLN A 910 20.07 -20.24 8.28
CA GLN A 910 20.95 -19.11 8.56
C GLN A 910 22.43 -19.53 8.57
N ILE A 911 22.72 -20.73 9.07
CA ILE A 911 24.05 -21.34 9.03
C ILE A 911 24.44 -21.64 7.58
N ALA A 912 23.56 -22.22 6.77
CA ALA A 912 23.83 -22.51 5.36
C ALA A 912 24.10 -21.24 4.55
N LEU A 913 23.29 -20.19 4.73
CA LEU A 913 23.48 -18.88 4.08
C LEU A 913 24.80 -18.22 4.50
N ALA A 914 25.12 -18.25 5.80
CA ALA A 914 26.38 -17.72 6.32
C ALA A 914 27.59 -18.53 5.84
N GLN A 915 27.47 -19.86 5.72
CA GLN A 915 28.50 -20.73 5.15
C GLN A 915 28.77 -20.40 3.68
N ARG A 916 27.71 -20.23 2.88
CA ARG A 916 27.84 -19.81 1.48
C ARG A 916 28.55 -18.47 1.34
N LEU A 917 28.18 -17.49 2.18
CA LEU A 917 28.85 -16.20 2.21
C LEU A 917 30.32 -16.32 2.63
N LYS A 918 30.63 -17.20 3.60
CA LYS A 918 32.00 -17.49 4.03
C LYS A 918 32.81 -18.11 2.88
N GLU A 919 32.31 -19.12 2.19
CA GLU A 919 32.99 -19.75 1.04
C GLU A 919 33.22 -18.74 -0.09
N GLN A 920 32.24 -17.87 -0.35
CA GLN A 920 32.35 -16.79 -1.32
C GLN A 920 33.48 -15.80 -0.93
N LEU A 921 33.52 -15.35 0.33
CA LEU A 921 34.57 -14.47 0.84
C LEU A 921 35.95 -15.16 0.83
N GLU A 922 36.03 -16.45 1.14
CA GLU A 922 37.26 -17.26 1.04
C GLU A 922 37.75 -17.38 -0.41
N LYS A 923 36.84 -17.55 -1.38
CA LYS A 923 37.17 -17.55 -2.82
C LYS A 923 37.77 -16.20 -3.23
N ILE A 924 37.15 -15.09 -2.82
CA ILE A 924 37.63 -13.73 -3.13
C ILE A 924 39.03 -13.50 -2.53
N GLU A 925 39.24 -13.83 -1.26
CA GLU A 925 40.56 -13.70 -0.61
C GLU A 925 41.62 -14.57 -1.28
N LYS A 926 41.27 -15.82 -1.63
CA LYS A 926 42.18 -16.74 -2.31
C LYS A 926 42.62 -16.19 -3.67
N LEU A 927 41.68 -15.65 -4.46
CA LEU A 927 41.98 -15.02 -5.75
C LEU A 927 42.86 -13.77 -5.56
N ARG A 928 42.58 -12.95 -4.54
CA ARG A 928 43.37 -11.76 -4.22
C ARG A 928 44.80 -12.13 -3.83
N HIS A 929 44.98 -13.10 -2.93
CA HIS A 929 46.29 -13.58 -2.50
C HIS A 929 47.07 -14.25 -3.62
N ALA A 930 46.41 -14.97 -4.54
CA ALA A 930 47.07 -15.57 -5.68
C ALA A 930 47.83 -14.53 -6.53
N VAL A 931 47.23 -13.35 -6.71
CA VAL A 931 47.89 -12.23 -7.40
C VAL A 931 48.93 -11.55 -6.50
N LEU A 932 48.59 -11.26 -5.24
CA LEU A 932 49.49 -10.52 -4.34
C LEU A 932 50.79 -11.27 -4.01
N ASN A 933 50.76 -12.61 -4.04
CA ASN A 933 51.90 -13.46 -3.77
C ASN A 933 52.72 -13.82 -5.03
N LEU A 934 52.37 -13.27 -6.20
CA LEU A 934 53.21 -13.42 -7.39
C LEU A 934 54.61 -12.89 -7.12
N ASP A 935 55.62 -13.66 -7.52
CA ASP A 935 57.00 -13.26 -7.36
C ASP A 935 57.35 -12.09 -8.29
N SER A 936 58.26 -11.23 -7.81
CA SER A 936 58.63 -10.00 -8.53
C SER A 936 59.25 -10.28 -9.91
N LYS A 937 59.75 -11.49 -10.16
CA LYS A 937 60.29 -11.91 -11.47
C LYS A 937 59.18 -12.20 -12.49
N THR A 938 58.08 -12.83 -12.09
CA THR A 938 56.92 -13.08 -12.97
C THR A 938 56.24 -11.78 -13.42
N ILE A 939 56.15 -10.79 -12.53
CA ILE A 939 55.63 -9.46 -12.91
C ILE A 939 56.62 -8.72 -13.82
N ALA A 940 57.93 -8.90 -13.61
CA ALA A 940 58.94 -8.34 -14.50
C ALA A 940 58.89 -8.98 -15.90
N GLU A 941 58.66 -10.28 -16.01
CA GLU A 941 58.46 -11.00 -17.28
C GLU A 941 57.32 -10.37 -18.10
N LEU A 942 56.15 -10.16 -17.49
CA LEU A 942 55.01 -9.52 -18.15
C LEU A 942 55.36 -8.14 -18.74
N LYS A 943 56.33 -7.42 -18.16
CA LYS A 943 56.76 -6.10 -18.65
C LYS A 943 57.75 -6.17 -19.80
N THR A 944 58.38 -7.32 -20.04
CA THR A 944 59.40 -7.49 -21.10
C THR A 944 58.82 -7.73 -22.50
N TYR A 945 57.54 -8.09 -22.61
CA TYR A 945 56.88 -8.26 -23.91
C TYR A 945 56.89 -6.95 -24.71
N GLN A 946 57.50 -6.95 -25.90
CA GLN A 946 57.37 -5.83 -26.84
C GLN A 946 56.04 -5.89 -27.60
N ASN A 947 55.64 -7.09 -28.01
CA ASN A 947 54.35 -7.41 -28.62
C ASN A 947 53.77 -8.61 -27.85
N PRO A 948 52.85 -8.40 -26.89
CA PRO A 948 52.27 -9.49 -26.11
C PRO A 948 51.38 -10.36 -27.00
N PRO A 949 51.30 -11.68 -26.73
CA PRO A 949 50.24 -12.51 -27.28
C PRO A 949 48.87 -11.97 -26.89
N ASP A 950 47.88 -12.10 -27.78
CA ASP A 950 46.57 -11.44 -27.63
C ASP A 950 45.90 -11.79 -26.29
N GLY A 951 45.89 -13.07 -25.90
CA GLY A 951 45.34 -13.49 -24.60
C GLY A 951 46.01 -12.84 -23.38
N VAL A 952 47.31 -12.55 -23.44
CA VAL A 952 48.04 -11.84 -22.37
C VAL A 952 47.66 -10.37 -22.33
N HIS A 953 47.53 -9.73 -23.50
CA HIS A 953 47.13 -8.32 -23.58
C HIS A 953 45.69 -8.12 -23.10
N GLN A 954 44.74 -8.91 -23.61
CA GLN A 954 43.33 -8.83 -23.24
C GLN A 954 43.11 -9.08 -21.74
N THR A 955 43.85 -10.04 -21.16
CA THR A 955 43.81 -10.31 -19.71
C THR A 955 44.20 -9.08 -18.90
N MET A 956 45.34 -8.46 -19.22
CA MET A 956 45.80 -7.27 -18.50
C MET A 956 44.88 -6.07 -18.74
N MET A 957 44.28 -5.95 -19.93
CA MET A 957 43.26 -4.92 -20.21
C MET A 957 42.05 -5.07 -19.30
N ALA A 958 41.49 -6.28 -19.19
CA ALA A 958 40.38 -6.57 -18.29
C ALA A 958 40.73 -6.27 -16.83
N THR A 959 41.91 -6.68 -16.36
CA THR A 959 42.39 -6.37 -15.00
C THR A 959 42.42 -4.86 -14.74
N PHE A 960 42.96 -4.05 -15.64
CA PHE A 960 43.04 -2.60 -15.44
C PHE A 960 41.69 -1.90 -15.56
N ILE A 961 40.78 -2.39 -16.42
CA ILE A 961 39.42 -1.85 -16.54
C ILE A 961 38.64 -2.10 -15.24
N LEU A 962 38.72 -3.30 -14.67
CA LEU A 962 38.14 -3.60 -13.35
C LEU A 962 38.68 -2.66 -12.27
N LEU A 963 39.97 -2.34 -12.30
CA LEU A 963 40.56 -1.40 -11.34
C LEU A 963 40.15 0.07 -11.58
N GLY A 964 39.37 0.39 -12.63
CA GLY A 964 38.84 1.72 -12.91
C GLY A 964 39.61 2.51 -13.98
N ASN A 965 40.48 1.89 -14.78
CA ASN A 965 41.12 2.55 -15.92
C ASN A 965 40.22 2.59 -17.16
N SER A 966 40.39 3.59 -18.01
CA SER A 966 39.58 3.72 -19.21
C SER A 966 40.05 2.81 -20.35
N SER A 967 39.10 2.31 -21.15
CA SER A 967 39.40 1.44 -22.30
C SER A 967 40.31 2.08 -23.36
N LYS A 968 40.32 3.42 -23.46
CA LYS A 968 41.23 4.16 -24.36
C LYS A 968 42.69 4.07 -23.90
N GLU A 969 42.93 4.06 -22.58
CA GLU A 969 44.27 3.99 -22.01
C GLU A 969 44.88 2.60 -22.16
N VAL A 970 44.10 1.55 -21.93
CA VAL A 970 44.64 0.18 -21.89
C VAL A 970 44.71 -0.50 -23.27
N LYS A 971 44.15 0.12 -24.33
CA LYS A 971 44.13 -0.43 -25.70
C LYS A 971 45.53 -0.61 -26.31
N GLN A 972 46.52 0.18 -25.90
CA GLN A 972 47.90 -0.01 -26.35
C GLN A 972 48.74 -0.63 -25.24
N TRP A 973 49.48 -1.68 -25.57
CA TRP A 973 50.30 -2.41 -24.60
C TRP A 973 51.31 -1.55 -23.83
N LYS A 974 51.89 -0.53 -24.49
CA LYS A 974 52.82 0.42 -23.85
C LYS A 974 52.23 1.11 -22.61
N PHE A 975 50.92 1.37 -22.61
CA PHE A 975 50.24 1.97 -21.46
C PHE A 975 49.97 0.95 -20.36
N CYS A 976 49.60 -0.30 -20.70
CA CYS A 976 49.53 -1.40 -19.73
C CYS A 976 50.88 -1.62 -19.03
N GLN A 977 51.98 -1.57 -19.78
CA GLN A 977 53.35 -1.66 -19.23
C GLN A 977 53.67 -0.50 -18.27
N ALA A 978 53.24 0.72 -18.60
CA ALA A 978 53.42 1.89 -17.74
C ALA A 978 52.61 1.77 -16.44
N LEU A 979 51.37 1.27 -16.51
CA LEU A 979 50.51 1.02 -15.34
C LEU A 979 51.07 -0.07 -14.43
N MET A 980 51.63 -1.15 -14.99
CA MET A 980 52.38 -2.17 -14.24
C MET A 980 53.68 -1.63 -13.60
N GLY A 981 54.12 -0.42 -13.95
CA GLY A 981 55.29 0.26 -13.38
C GLY A 981 54.99 1.26 -12.27
N LYS A 982 53.72 1.55 -11.98
CA LYS A 982 53.33 2.49 -10.94
C LYS A 982 53.59 1.93 -9.54
N THR A 983 54.02 2.79 -8.62
CA THR A 983 54.30 2.44 -7.22
C THR A 983 53.42 3.26 -6.27
N GLY A 984 53.42 2.93 -4.97
CA GLY A 984 52.67 3.68 -3.96
C GLY A 984 51.14 3.54 -4.09
N ARG A 985 50.40 4.66 -4.12
CA ARG A 985 48.93 4.67 -4.22
C ARG A 985 48.42 4.20 -5.59
N GLU A 986 49.19 4.38 -6.65
CA GLU A 986 48.84 3.99 -8.02
C GLU A 986 49.29 2.56 -8.36
N SER A 987 49.93 1.85 -7.42
CA SER A 987 50.38 0.47 -7.64
C SER A 987 49.20 -0.46 -7.92
N MET A 988 49.33 -1.25 -9.00
CA MET A 988 48.36 -2.28 -9.38
C MET A 988 48.08 -3.25 -8.21
N MET A 989 49.12 -3.74 -7.53
CA MET A 989 48.98 -4.67 -6.41
C MET A 989 48.19 -4.06 -5.25
N ARG A 990 48.42 -2.77 -4.94
CA ARG A 990 47.68 -2.08 -3.88
C ARG A 990 46.21 -1.85 -4.27
N ARG A 991 45.95 -1.56 -5.55
CA ARG A 991 44.58 -1.38 -6.07
C ARG A 991 43.82 -2.70 -6.05
N ILE A 992 44.46 -3.81 -6.41
CA ILE A 992 43.90 -5.18 -6.29
C ILE A 992 43.61 -5.55 -4.83
N SER A 993 44.52 -5.21 -3.91
CA SER A 993 44.32 -5.45 -2.47
C SER A 993 43.11 -4.71 -1.89
N LYS A 994 42.77 -3.54 -2.46
CA LYS A 994 41.66 -2.68 -2.00
C LYS A 994 40.43 -2.77 -2.90
N PHE A 995 40.44 -3.65 -3.89
CA PHE A 995 39.35 -3.79 -4.82
C PHE A 995 38.18 -4.49 -4.13
N ASP A 996 37.04 -3.80 -4.07
CA ASP A 996 35.76 -4.35 -3.66
C ASP A 996 34.85 -4.49 -4.90
N PRO A 997 34.43 -5.72 -5.26
CA PRO A 997 33.49 -5.97 -6.34
C PRO A 997 32.19 -5.14 -6.24
N LYS A 998 31.70 -4.82 -5.04
CA LYS A 998 30.48 -4.00 -4.88
C LYS A 998 30.63 -2.58 -5.41
N ASP A 999 31.84 -2.04 -5.43
CA ASP A 999 32.11 -0.70 -5.94
C ASP A 999 32.21 -0.67 -7.47
N CYS A 1000 32.33 -1.84 -8.11
CA CYS A 1000 32.45 -1.96 -9.56
C CYS A 1000 31.06 -2.02 -10.21
N SER A 1001 30.81 -1.19 -11.23
CA SER A 1001 29.56 -1.22 -11.98
C SER A 1001 29.48 -2.46 -12.89
N VAL A 1002 28.27 -3.00 -13.09
CA VAL A 1002 28.02 -4.16 -13.95
C VAL A 1002 28.53 -3.95 -15.39
N ASP A 1003 28.40 -2.75 -15.94
CA ASP A 1003 28.91 -2.40 -17.29
C ASP A 1003 30.44 -2.60 -17.43
N VAL A 1004 31.19 -2.28 -16.37
CA VAL A 1004 32.65 -2.43 -16.33
C VAL A 1004 33.02 -3.91 -16.25
N ALA A 1005 32.25 -4.71 -15.52
CA ALA A 1005 32.43 -6.16 -15.46
C ALA A 1005 32.12 -6.84 -16.80
N HIS A 1006 30.97 -6.56 -17.43
CA HIS A 1006 30.61 -7.07 -18.76
C HIS A 1006 31.64 -6.68 -19.83
N LYS A 1007 32.10 -5.42 -19.79
CA LYS A 1007 33.15 -4.97 -20.70
C LYS A 1007 34.45 -5.72 -20.50
N SER A 1008 34.84 -6.00 -19.26
CA SER A 1008 36.04 -6.77 -18.95
C SER A 1008 35.89 -8.24 -19.37
N LYS A 1009 34.69 -8.81 -19.22
CA LYS A 1009 34.33 -10.17 -19.64
C LYS A 1009 34.49 -10.37 -21.15
N SER A 1010 33.96 -9.44 -21.95
CA SER A 1010 34.05 -9.49 -23.42
C SER A 1010 35.49 -9.52 -23.97
N MET A 1011 36.47 -9.07 -23.17
CA MET A 1011 37.89 -9.09 -23.56
C MET A 1011 38.52 -10.46 -23.32
N ILE A 1012 38.10 -11.17 -22.28
CA ILE A 1012 38.77 -12.40 -21.82
C ILE A 1012 37.99 -13.67 -22.13
N GLU A 1013 36.68 -13.59 -22.44
CA GLU A 1013 35.80 -14.73 -22.68
C GLU A 1013 36.22 -15.66 -23.84
N ASN A 1014 36.96 -15.12 -24.81
CA ASN A 1014 37.45 -15.88 -25.97
C ASN A 1014 38.71 -16.70 -25.67
N PHE A 1015 39.25 -16.62 -24.45
CA PHE A 1015 40.43 -17.35 -24.02
C PHE A 1015 40.09 -18.27 -22.86
N SER A 1016 40.76 -19.43 -22.79
CA SER A 1016 40.74 -20.27 -21.61
C SER A 1016 41.95 -20.01 -20.71
N MET A 1017 41.80 -20.27 -19.42
CA MET A 1017 42.90 -20.15 -18.45
C MET A 1017 44.12 -21.01 -18.85
N GLY A 1018 43.90 -22.20 -19.42
CA GLY A 1018 44.95 -23.08 -19.91
C GLY A 1018 45.76 -22.45 -21.04
N GLN A 1019 45.08 -21.89 -22.06
CA GLN A 1019 45.72 -21.22 -23.19
C GLN A 1019 46.58 -20.01 -22.75
N ILE A 1020 46.13 -19.26 -21.75
CA ILE A 1020 46.91 -18.13 -21.23
C ILE A 1020 48.08 -18.63 -20.39
N ARG A 1021 47.90 -19.67 -19.58
CA ARG A 1021 48.95 -20.25 -18.72
C ARG A 1021 50.09 -20.85 -19.53
N ASP A 1022 49.80 -21.48 -20.66
CA ASP A 1022 50.80 -22.06 -21.56
C ASP A 1022 51.70 -20.98 -22.20
N VAL A 1023 51.22 -19.73 -22.20
CA VAL A 1023 51.94 -18.56 -22.72
C VAL A 1023 52.61 -17.75 -21.61
N SER A 1024 51.91 -17.48 -20.51
CA SER A 1024 52.45 -16.79 -19.34
C SER A 1024 51.71 -17.18 -18.07
N ALA A 1025 52.43 -17.78 -17.12
CA ALA A 1025 51.91 -18.14 -15.81
C ALA A 1025 51.42 -16.91 -15.04
N GLY A 1026 52.13 -15.78 -15.14
CA GLY A 1026 51.74 -14.52 -14.52
C GLY A 1026 50.42 -13.98 -15.06
N ALA A 1027 50.25 -13.96 -16.39
CA ALA A 1027 49.01 -13.52 -17.02
C ALA A 1027 47.84 -14.43 -16.62
N ALA A 1028 48.04 -15.74 -16.52
CA ALA A 1028 46.99 -16.68 -16.12
C ALA A 1028 46.48 -16.42 -14.69
N THR A 1029 47.34 -15.98 -13.78
CA THR A 1029 46.92 -15.60 -12.42
C THR A 1029 46.06 -14.33 -12.43
N PHE A 1030 46.41 -13.33 -13.24
CA PHE A 1030 45.57 -12.13 -13.44
C PHE A 1030 44.25 -12.46 -14.15
N TYR A 1031 44.26 -13.39 -15.11
CA TYR A 1031 43.06 -13.89 -15.76
C TYR A 1031 42.09 -14.52 -14.75
N GLY A 1032 42.60 -15.41 -13.90
CA GLY A 1032 41.79 -16.06 -12.86
C GLY A 1032 41.21 -15.06 -11.86
N TRP A 1033 42.00 -14.05 -11.47
CA TRP A 1033 41.51 -12.97 -10.60
C TRP A 1033 40.45 -12.10 -11.30
N SER A 1034 40.67 -11.66 -12.54
CA SER A 1034 39.72 -10.83 -13.27
C SER A 1034 38.41 -11.55 -13.54
N LEU A 1035 38.46 -12.82 -13.96
CA LEU A 1035 37.26 -13.62 -14.16
C LEU A 1035 36.47 -13.80 -12.86
N GLY A 1036 37.15 -14.15 -11.76
CA GLY A 1036 36.48 -14.33 -10.47
C GLY A 1036 35.91 -13.03 -9.89
N MET A 1037 36.53 -11.88 -10.16
CA MET A 1037 35.96 -10.57 -9.77
C MET A 1037 34.77 -10.18 -10.64
N ILE A 1038 34.79 -10.51 -11.94
CA ILE A 1038 33.63 -10.30 -12.84
C ILE A 1038 32.44 -11.13 -12.38
N GLU A 1039 32.64 -12.42 -12.11
CA GLU A 1039 31.60 -13.31 -11.58
C GLU A 1039 31.00 -12.76 -10.28
N GLU A 1040 31.83 -12.23 -9.38
CA GLU A 1040 31.36 -11.64 -8.12
C GLU A 1040 30.49 -10.38 -8.39
N VAL A 1041 30.93 -9.47 -9.26
CA VAL A 1041 30.17 -8.26 -9.61
C VAL A 1041 28.82 -8.62 -10.26
N GLU A 1042 28.80 -9.61 -11.15
CA GLU A 1042 27.57 -10.11 -11.79
C GLU A 1042 26.62 -10.72 -10.75
N SER A 1043 27.14 -11.47 -9.78
CA SER A 1043 26.33 -12.11 -8.74
C SER A 1043 25.76 -11.13 -7.70
N THR A 1044 26.44 -10.00 -7.45
CA THR A 1044 26.01 -9.03 -6.42
C THR A 1044 25.36 -7.76 -7.01
N GLY A 1045 25.17 -7.67 -8.33
CA GLY A 1045 24.55 -6.52 -9.00
C GLY A 1045 25.40 -5.24 -9.10
N GLY A 1046 26.68 -5.30 -8.68
CA GLY A 1046 27.63 -4.17 -8.72
C GLY A 1046 27.18 -2.87 -8.02
N SER A 1047 27.91 -1.77 -8.28
CA SER A 1047 27.46 -0.44 -7.85
C SER A 1047 26.43 0.10 -8.85
N GLY A 1048 25.20 0.40 -8.39
CA GLY A 1048 24.10 0.95 -9.21
C GLY A 1048 24.33 2.37 -9.76
N LYS A 1049 25.59 2.81 -9.92
CA LYS A 1049 25.97 4.12 -10.46
C LYS A 1049 26.76 3.93 -11.77
N PRO A 1050 26.43 4.66 -12.85
CA PRO A 1050 27.25 4.66 -14.06
C PRO A 1050 28.67 5.18 -13.73
N PRO A 1051 29.70 4.77 -14.49
CA PRO A 1051 31.08 5.11 -14.18
C PRO A 1051 31.28 6.63 -14.14
N THR A 1052 31.46 7.17 -12.93
CA THR A 1052 31.83 8.57 -12.77
C THR A 1052 33.21 8.77 -13.38
N SER A 1053 33.29 9.58 -14.43
CA SER A 1053 34.57 10.04 -14.95
C SER A 1053 35.31 10.74 -13.81
N HIS A 1054 36.41 10.15 -13.32
CA HIS A 1054 37.35 10.88 -12.48
C HIS A 1054 37.77 12.15 -13.23
N LYS A 1055 37.22 13.30 -12.81
CA LYS A 1055 37.74 14.60 -13.22
C LYS A 1055 39.19 14.66 -12.74
N ALA A 1056 40.11 14.73 -13.70
CA ALA A 1056 41.49 15.08 -13.45
C ALA A 1056 41.53 16.37 -12.58
N PRO A 1057 42.44 16.46 -11.59
CA PRO A 1057 42.61 17.70 -10.84
C PRO A 1057 42.98 18.80 -11.82
N SER A 1058 42.19 19.87 -11.79
CA SER A 1058 42.39 21.06 -12.62
C SER A 1058 43.79 21.62 -12.40
N GLY A 1059 44.59 21.58 -13.47
CA GLY A 1059 45.91 22.19 -13.50
C GLY A 1059 45.82 23.68 -13.21
N LYS A 1060 46.42 24.11 -12.11
CA LYS A 1060 46.79 25.51 -11.89
C LYS A 1060 47.76 25.91 -13.00
N LYS A 1061 47.35 26.87 -13.84
CA LYS A 1061 48.26 27.69 -14.64
C LYS A 1061 49.25 28.39 -13.70
N SER A 1062 50.54 28.08 -13.80
CA SER A 1062 51.61 29.01 -13.42
C SER A 1062 52.70 29.04 -14.49
N LYS A 1063 52.66 30.13 -15.26
CA LYS A 1063 53.74 30.88 -15.92
C LYS A 1063 55.14 30.24 -16.03
N LYS A 1064 55.63 30.29 -17.28
CA LYS A 1064 56.98 30.72 -17.72
C LYS A 1064 58.20 30.07 -17.04
N LYS A 1065 58.96 29.31 -17.81
CA LYS A 1065 60.14 29.80 -18.54
C LYS A 1065 60.57 28.78 -19.58
#